data_AF-A0A8J1W4B1-F1
#
_entry.id   AF-A0A8J1W4B1-F1
#
_cell.length_a   1.000
_cell.length_b   1.000
_cell.length_c   1.000
_cell.angle_alpha   90.00
_cell.angle_beta   90.00
_cell.angle_gamma   90.00
#
_symmetry.space_group_name_H-M   'P 1'
#
loop_
_entity.id
_entity.type
_entity.pdbx_description
1 polymer ?
#
loop_
_entity_poly.entity_id
_entity_poly.type
_entity_poly.pdbx_seq_one_letter_code
_entity_poly.pdbx_strand_id
1 'polypeptide(L)'
;MSSSPNNHSDGPPSPHKLLRQRSESKRMEARVSDLHQTFRSGKTRSYDYRIAQLKELQRFLTEQEREIVACLKFDHGRHFVEALTGEIIAVQLFLNKAIAELDEWMAPVHVQTPVEYWFGNSWYEFEPKGVALVIAPWNYPICLLLDGLITAIASGNCCVLKPTEVAAQSSSFLLRVLPEYVDPEAVLVFEGDASFTQALLQYNRFDHILFTGSEAVARKVVSNSNVCSNLTPVTLELGGKNPAIFLHDALFDGDVYCSATAGSKNNKTKNDDKFKALLRRMLKQKLQNCGQVCMAPDYVLLPKILLEDFVACVTDIVQNEFFAKDLKMLNKSGLDTSLSYGRVINADHQKRLQKMLETTTGKVIDLSQRRTPSEKTDNPLSQELSSAKENKNSKNSSKENSQATLSSFGGGGEQPFQVSSASSVASTSATTVQLHPNTSASGAATTASSSKASTEVAASASARSTSASKVAIVIPTTTAEEIVTAGGTPPASNNTSSTTSPALLYHPTCCYFPFHLVIGPSMEDPILKDEIFGPLLPVILYDDDFSADQALETERNSVETASDRLERLSAEIAGLIHQIHDSPLNTYVFGYDEALISAVKQMHQSGAMMQNAPLFYFGHENLPFGGIRRSGCGRVHGRFGFEELSYKRSFFRYRQVLPKQLELLPPIQPPFDTGFLKKLAPVLLKTVRYLAPVRAWWTRWVLRGAFADLQELGLAAFNGGSWSSGLTGAAPSNRMRVFTVFLLKLLLSWYLVERVLRVLRGLKTGRQILGAIRYYFAAGQHLRSLK
;
A
#
# COMPACT_ATOMS: atom_id res chain seq x y z
N MET A 1 39.54 8.74 -25.61
CA MET A 1 39.87 10.10 -26.11
C MET A 1 38.73 11.03 -25.72
N SER A 2 39.05 12.14 -25.08
CA SER A 2 38.13 13.08 -24.43
C SER A 2 37.23 13.82 -25.41
N SER A 3 35.91 13.77 -25.20
CA SER A 3 34.95 14.69 -25.81
C SER A 3 34.25 15.49 -24.71
N SER A 4 34.55 16.80 -24.68
CA SER A 4 34.03 17.81 -23.75
C SER A 4 32.48 17.85 -23.70
N PRO A 5 31.87 18.19 -22.55
CA PRO A 5 30.46 18.48 -22.49
C PRO A 5 30.19 19.88 -23.06
N ASN A 6 29.22 19.98 -23.98
CA ASN A 6 28.65 21.25 -24.43
C ASN A 6 28.00 21.97 -23.24
N ASN A 7 28.73 22.91 -22.65
CA ASN A 7 28.15 23.97 -21.84
C ASN A 7 27.38 24.91 -22.76
N HIS A 8 26.05 24.85 -22.73
CA HIS A 8 25.25 26.03 -23.04
C HIS A 8 25.51 27.05 -21.94
N SER A 9 26.44 27.96 -22.20
CA SER A 9 26.66 29.15 -21.39
C SER A 9 25.52 30.13 -21.65
N ASP A 10 24.44 30.03 -20.89
CA ASP A 10 23.59 31.20 -20.67
C ASP A 10 24.47 32.27 -20.03
N GLY A 11 24.66 33.40 -20.72
CA GLY A 11 25.36 34.55 -20.16
C GLY A 11 24.72 35.01 -18.84
N PRO A 12 25.44 35.79 -18.00
CA PRO A 12 24.89 36.26 -16.75
C PRO A 12 23.54 36.95 -16.99
N PRO A 13 22.49 36.61 -16.20
CA PRO A 13 21.15 37.13 -16.42
C PRO A 13 21.17 38.66 -16.41
N SER A 14 20.42 39.27 -17.33
CA SER A 14 20.37 40.73 -17.45
C SER A 14 19.98 41.38 -16.11
N PRO A 15 20.45 42.61 -15.82
CA PRO A 15 20.13 43.30 -14.57
C PRO A 15 18.61 43.40 -14.29
N HIS A 16 17.80 43.54 -15.34
CA HIS A 16 16.34 43.53 -15.23
C HIS A 16 15.75 42.17 -14.82
N LYS A 17 16.31 41.06 -15.34
CA LYS A 17 15.89 39.70 -14.96
C LYS A 17 16.24 39.41 -13.50
N LEU A 18 17.40 39.85 -13.03
CA LEU A 18 17.83 39.75 -11.63
C LEU A 18 16.96 40.56 -10.67
N LEU A 19 16.59 41.79 -11.06
CA LEU A 19 15.71 42.65 -10.25
C LEU A 19 14.31 42.05 -10.11
N ARG A 20 13.76 41.49 -11.21
CA ARG A 20 12.45 40.83 -11.19
C ARG A 20 12.46 39.55 -10.37
N GLN A 21 13.49 38.71 -10.49
CA GLN A 21 13.64 37.54 -9.63
C GLN A 21 13.75 37.90 -8.15
N ARG A 22 14.45 38.99 -7.82
CA ARG A 22 14.53 39.51 -6.44
C ARG A 22 13.19 40.02 -5.92
N SER A 23 12.39 40.71 -6.74
CA SER A 23 11.07 41.19 -6.30
C SER A 23 10.08 40.05 -6.12
N GLU A 24 10.10 39.05 -7.01
CA GLU A 24 9.27 37.84 -6.92
C GLU A 24 9.65 37.01 -5.68
N SER A 25 10.96 36.85 -5.40
CA SER A 25 11.43 36.14 -4.19
C SER A 25 10.99 36.84 -2.91
N LYS A 26 11.13 38.17 -2.83
CA LYS A 26 10.65 38.94 -1.66
C LYS A 26 9.14 38.83 -1.46
N ARG A 27 8.35 38.80 -2.54
CA ARG A 27 6.89 38.64 -2.45
C ARG A 27 6.52 37.24 -1.96
N MET A 28 7.21 36.21 -2.43
CA MET A 28 7.06 34.84 -1.95
C MET A 28 7.39 34.74 -0.45
N GLU A 29 8.54 35.29 -0.03
CA GLU A 29 8.95 35.33 1.38
C GLU A 29 7.92 36.01 2.28
N ALA A 30 7.39 37.16 1.85
CA ALA A 30 6.36 37.87 2.60
C ALA A 30 5.10 37.01 2.79
N ARG A 31 4.62 36.36 1.72
CA ARG A 31 3.42 35.49 1.81
C ARG A 31 3.63 34.29 2.72
N VAL A 32 4.80 33.64 2.67
CA VAL A 32 5.09 32.51 3.57
C VAL A 32 5.27 32.99 5.01
N SER A 33 5.81 34.19 5.22
CA SER A 33 5.86 34.82 6.55
C SER A 33 4.45 35.09 7.12
N ASP A 34 3.53 35.58 6.29
CA ASP A 34 2.12 35.78 6.69
C ASP A 34 1.47 34.44 7.08
N LEU A 35 1.78 33.37 6.34
CA LEU A 35 1.30 32.02 6.64
C LEU A 35 1.75 31.52 8.03
N HIS A 36 2.99 31.83 8.40
CA HIS A 36 3.50 31.56 9.75
C HIS A 36 2.76 32.39 10.82
N GLN A 37 2.33 33.61 10.52
CA GLN A 37 1.51 34.42 11.42
C GLN A 37 0.10 33.82 11.57
N THR A 38 -0.53 33.38 10.48
CA THR A 38 -1.80 32.66 10.51
C THR A 38 -1.71 31.42 11.40
N PHE A 39 -0.66 30.62 11.27
CA PHE A 39 -0.47 29.45 12.13
C PHE A 39 -0.36 29.84 13.61
N ARG A 40 0.44 30.88 13.93
CA ARG A 40 0.62 31.37 15.31
C ARG A 40 -0.65 31.95 15.93
N SER A 41 -1.57 32.47 15.13
CA SER A 41 -2.89 32.92 15.61
C SER A 41 -3.73 31.78 16.19
N GLY A 42 -3.41 30.52 15.81
CA GLY A 42 -4.16 29.35 16.22
C GLY A 42 -5.40 29.06 15.36
N LYS A 43 -5.62 29.81 14.26
CA LYS A 43 -6.77 29.66 13.34
C LYS A 43 -7.02 28.21 12.94
N THR A 44 -5.97 27.46 12.62
CA THR A 44 -6.04 26.08 12.11
C THR A 44 -6.21 25.01 13.20
N ARG A 45 -6.22 25.39 14.49
CA ARG A 45 -6.17 24.42 15.60
C ARG A 45 -7.46 23.66 15.82
N SER A 46 -8.62 24.32 15.68
CA SER A 46 -9.91 23.75 16.07
C SER A 46 -10.35 22.63 15.13
N TYR A 47 -11.09 21.67 15.68
CA TYR A 47 -11.75 20.61 14.92
C TYR A 47 -12.67 21.18 13.83
N ASP A 48 -13.48 22.18 14.20
CA ASP A 48 -14.46 22.80 13.29
C ASP A 48 -13.81 23.42 12.05
N TYR A 49 -12.67 24.10 12.23
CA TYR A 49 -11.91 24.65 11.11
C TYR A 49 -11.44 23.54 10.17
N ARG A 50 -10.81 22.50 10.71
CA ARG A 50 -10.23 21.41 9.92
C ARG A 50 -11.31 20.65 9.16
N ILE A 51 -12.43 20.30 9.81
CA ILE A 51 -13.56 19.64 9.14
C ILE A 51 -14.17 20.52 8.05
N ALA A 52 -14.32 21.84 8.29
CA ALA A 52 -14.85 22.74 7.28
C ALA A 52 -13.95 22.74 6.03
N GLN A 53 -12.63 22.86 6.20
CA GLN A 53 -11.68 22.83 5.08
C GLN A 53 -11.67 21.48 4.34
N LEU A 54 -11.74 20.35 5.06
CA LEU A 54 -11.83 19.02 4.41
C LEU A 54 -13.12 18.85 3.60
N LYS A 55 -14.25 19.39 4.08
CA LYS A 55 -15.52 19.36 3.33
C LYS A 55 -15.50 20.26 2.10
N GLU A 56 -14.82 21.41 2.16
CA GLU A 56 -14.62 22.24 0.97
C GLU A 56 -13.78 21.53 -0.09
N LEU A 57 -12.80 20.69 0.30
CA LEU A 57 -12.10 19.83 -0.65
C LEU A 57 -13.00 18.75 -1.28
N GLN A 58 -13.96 18.20 -0.53
CA GLN A 58 -14.98 17.32 -1.13
C GLN A 58 -15.84 18.07 -2.15
N ARG A 59 -16.20 19.33 -1.84
CA ARG A 59 -16.92 20.21 -2.75
C ARG A 59 -16.12 20.51 -4.01
N PHE A 60 -14.82 20.80 -3.87
CA PHE A 60 -13.89 20.99 -5.00
C PHE A 60 -13.89 19.79 -5.96
N LEU A 61 -13.74 18.57 -5.44
CA LEU A 61 -13.75 17.36 -6.27
C LEU A 61 -15.08 17.16 -7.01
N THR A 62 -16.19 17.46 -6.34
CA THR A 62 -17.54 17.27 -6.90
C THR A 62 -17.85 18.31 -7.96
N GLU A 63 -17.58 19.59 -7.68
CA GLU A 63 -17.91 20.69 -8.59
C GLU A 63 -16.97 20.77 -9.80
N GLN A 64 -15.72 20.33 -9.66
CA GLN A 64 -14.68 20.45 -10.69
C GLN A 64 -14.30 19.12 -11.36
N GLU A 65 -15.13 18.08 -11.21
CA GLU A 65 -14.86 16.73 -11.77
C GLU A 65 -14.51 16.78 -13.26
N ARG A 66 -15.29 17.54 -14.04
CA ARG A 66 -15.16 17.61 -15.51
C ARG A 66 -13.84 18.26 -15.91
N GLU A 67 -13.48 19.36 -15.24
CA GLU A 67 -12.27 20.11 -15.46
C GLU A 67 -11.04 19.29 -15.07
N ILE A 68 -11.09 18.57 -13.95
CA ILE A 68 -10.03 17.63 -13.54
C ILE A 68 -9.80 16.58 -14.63
N VAL A 69 -10.87 15.93 -15.11
CA VAL A 69 -10.77 14.93 -16.18
C VAL A 69 -10.20 15.53 -17.46
N ALA A 70 -10.62 16.74 -17.84
CA ALA A 70 -10.15 17.42 -19.04
C ALA A 70 -8.63 17.74 -18.97
N CYS A 71 -8.14 18.28 -17.86
CA CYS A 71 -6.72 18.56 -17.66
C CYS A 71 -5.88 17.28 -17.72
N LEU A 72 -6.32 16.20 -17.08
CA LEU A 72 -5.63 14.91 -17.11
C LEU A 72 -5.64 14.27 -18.50
N LYS A 73 -6.73 14.40 -19.26
CA LYS A 73 -6.78 13.97 -20.65
C LYS A 73 -5.77 14.74 -21.50
N PHE A 74 -5.61 16.03 -21.26
CA PHE A 74 -4.63 16.85 -21.96
C PHE A 74 -3.20 16.41 -21.63
N ASP A 75 -2.82 16.44 -20.35
CA ASP A 75 -1.46 16.19 -19.89
C ASP A 75 -1.02 14.73 -20.17
N HIS A 76 -1.88 13.75 -19.91
CA HIS A 76 -1.51 12.32 -19.92
C HIS A 76 -2.20 11.51 -21.03
N GLY A 77 -3.15 12.07 -21.77
CA GLY A 77 -4.03 11.28 -22.63
C GLY A 77 -4.98 10.37 -21.85
N ARG A 78 -5.05 10.52 -20.52
CA ARG A 78 -5.71 9.58 -19.62
C ARG A 78 -7.20 9.44 -19.93
N HIS A 79 -7.68 8.21 -20.01
CA HIS A 79 -9.10 7.93 -20.20
C HIS A 79 -9.91 8.34 -18.96
N PHE A 80 -11.17 8.75 -19.15
CA PHE A 80 -11.99 9.31 -18.06
C PHE A 80 -12.11 8.34 -16.87
N VAL A 81 -12.21 7.03 -17.11
CA VAL A 81 -12.28 6.02 -16.05
C VAL A 81 -11.01 5.99 -15.21
N GLU A 82 -9.83 6.10 -15.82
CA GLU A 82 -8.56 6.15 -15.09
C GLU A 82 -8.41 7.46 -14.31
N ALA A 83 -8.87 8.58 -14.88
CA ALA A 83 -8.91 9.87 -14.18
C ALA A 83 -9.82 9.81 -12.95
N LEU A 84 -11.05 9.30 -13.10
CA LEU A 84 -11.99 9.16 -11.99
C LEU A 84 -11.45 8.23 -10.90
N THR A 85 -10.99 7.04 -11.26
CA THR A 85 -10.58 6.03 -10.27
C THR A 85 -9.23 6.36 -9.62
N GLY A 86 -8.26 6.85 -10.39
CA GLY A 86 -6.90 7.11 -9.92
C GLY A 86 -6.69 8.47 -9.26
N GLU A 87 -7.60 9.43 -9.48
CA GLU A 87 -7.43 10.80 -8.96
C GLU A 87 -8.61 11.22 -8.08
N ILE A 88 -9.83 11.17 -8.60
CA ILE A 88 -10.99 11.74 -7.91
C ILE A 88 -11.49 10.81 -6.80
N ILE A 89 -11.80 9.55 -7.14
CA ILE A 89 -12.28 8.55 -6.18
C ILE A 89 -11.21 8.26 -5.13
N ALA A 90 -9.93 8.18 -5.52
CA ALA A 90 -8.83 7.97 -4.59
C ALA A 90 -8.78 9.08 -3.51
N VAL A 91 -8.83 10.35 -3.91
CA VAL A 91 -8.85 11.48 -2.95
C VAL A 91 -10.15 11.51 -2.14
N GLN A 92 -11.29 11.19 -2.76
CA GLN A 92 -12.57 11.13 -2.06
C GLN A 92 -12.57 10.11 -0.93
N LEU A 93 -11.94 8.96 -1.13
CA LEU A 93 -11.72 7.95 -0.10
C LEU A 93 -10.93 8.58 1.06
N PHE A 94 -9.75 9.17 0.79
CA PHE A 94 -8.91 9.79 1.80
C PHE A 94 -9.64 10.88 2.60
N LEU A 95 -10.45 11.72 1.92
CA LEU A 95 -11.29 12.73 2.55
C LEU A 95 -12.36 12.13 3.46
N ASN A 96 -13.07 11.10 2.99
CA ASN A 96 -14.12 10.44 3.76
C ASN A 96 -13.54 9.89 5.07
N LYS A 97 -12.37 9.26 5.00
CA LYS A 97 -11.67 8.74 6.16
C LYS A 97 -11.26 9.82 7.14
N ALA A 98 -10.61 10.86 6.65
CA ALA A 98 -10.21 12.00 7.48
C ALA A 98 -11.41 12.63 8.17
N ILE A 99 -12.48 12.91 7.43
CA ILE A 99 -13.70 13.51 7.99
C ILE A 99 -14.37 12.60 9.03
N ALA A 100 -14.38 11.29 8.80
CA ALA A 100 -15.04 10.33 9.68
C ALA A 100 -14.32 10.11 11.01
N GLU A 101 -12.99 10.27 11.06
CA GLU A 101 -12.17 9.86 12.21
C GLU A 101 -11.29 10.98 12.80
N LEU A 102 -11.38 12.21 12.29
CA LEU A 102 -10.52 13.31 12.73
C LEU A 102 -10.64 13.59 14.24
N ASP A 103 -11.83 13.46 14.82
CA ASP A 103 -12.06 13.64 16.25
C ASP A 103 -11.29 12.60 17.08
N GLU A 104 -11.28 11.33 16.64
CA GLU A 104 -10.49 10.26 17.24
C GLU A 104 -8.99 10.53 17.09
N TRP A 105 -8.55 10.96 15.90
CA TRP A 105 -7.13 11.23 15.63
C TRP A 105 -6.59 12.37 16.50
N MET A 106 -7.42 13.38 16.77
CA MET A 106 -7.09 14.53 17.61
C MET A 106 -7.15 14.22 19.12
N ALA A 107 -7.73 13.09 19.53
CA ALA A 107 -7.92 12.77 20.94
C ALA A 107 -6.58 12.44 21.66
N PRO A 108 -6.44 12.80 22.95
CA PRO A 108 -5.30 12.37 23.76
C PRO A 108 -5.17 10.85 23.82
N VAL A 109 -3.96 10.32 23.63
CA VAL A 109 -3.68 8.89 23.71
C VAL A 109 -3.08 8.55 25.07
N HIS A 110 -3.86 7.88 25.92
CA HIS A 110 -3.39 7.38 27.20
C HIS A 110 -2.50 6.15 27.03
N VAL A 111 -1.36 6.15 27.71
CA VAL A 111 -0.38 5.06 27.67
C VAL A 111 -0.15 4.49 29.06
N GLN A 112 0.39 3.28 29.13
CA GLN A 112 0.70 2.65 30.39
C GLN A 112 1.76 3.45 31.16
N THR A 113 1.38 3.95 32.34
CA THR A 113 2.34 4.56 33.28
C THR A 113 3.17 3.47 33.98
N PRO A 114 4.52 3.56 33.97
CA PRO A 114 5.39 2.64 34.68
C PRO A 114 5.06 2.54 36.18
N VAL A 115 5.34 1.40 36.79
CA VAL A 115 4.99 1.09 38.20
C VAL A 115 5.67 2.04 39.19
N GLU A 116 6.85 2.53 38.83
CA GLU A 116 7.62 3.52 39.57
C GLU A 116 6.83 4.83 39.77
N TYR A 117 5.90 5.10 38.87
CA TYR A 117 5.06 6.27 38.85
C TYR A 117 3.58 5.91 39.03
N TRP A 118 3.25 4.90 39.85
CA TRP A 118 1.88 4.37 40.00
C TRP A 118 0.81 5.45 40.29
N PHE A 119 1.19 6.56 40.94
CA PHE A 119 0.30 7.70 41.22
C PHE A 119 0.22 8.75 40.09
N GLY A 120 0.90 8.48 38.98
CA GLY A 120 0.90 9.28 37.78
C GLY A 120 -0.11 8.81 36.75
N ASN A 121 -0.41 9.70 35.81
CA ASN A 121 -1.10 9.40 34.56
C ASN A 121 -0.21 9.87 33.40
N SER A 122 -0.04 9.02 32.38
CA SER A 122 0.79 9.27 31.20
C SER A 122 -0.08 9.25 29.96
N TRP A 123 0.07 10.26 29.11
CA TRP A 123 -0.57 10.32 27.80
C TRP A 123 0.28 11.14 26.85
N TYR A 124 -0.04 11.11 25.56
CA TYR A 124 0.49 12.07 24.59
C TYR A 124 -0.63 12.66 23.76
N GLU A 125 -0.40 13.85 23.22
CA GLU A 125 -1.32 14.57 22.35
C GLU A 125 -0.60 14.93 21.04
N PHE A 126 -1.37 15.16 19.97
CA PHE A 126 -0.86 15.52 18.67
C PHE A 126 -0.95 17.04 18.46
N GLU A 127 0.20 17.70 18.30
CA GLU A 127 0.26 19.14 17.99
C GLU A 127 0.71 19.36 16.54
N PRO A 128 0.09 20.27 15.78
CA PRO A 128 0.54 20.58 14.42
C PRO A 128 2.00 21.08 14.43
N LYS A 129 2.76 20.71 13.40
CA LYS A 129 4.17 21.11 13.26
C LYS A 129 4.35 22.60 12.96
N GLY A 130 3.47 23.21 12.17
CA GLY A 130 3.55 24.61 11.75
C GLY A 130 3.12 24.82 10.31
N VAL A 131 4.06 25.26 9.48
CA VAL A 131 3.87 25.44 8.03
C VAL A 131 4.51 24.27 7.29
N ALA A 132 3.67 23.45 6.63
CA ALA A 132 4.11 22.34 5.79
C ALA A 132 4.26 22.77 4.33
N LEU A 133 5.29 22.28 3.64
CA LEU A 133 5.44 22.38 2.18
C LEU A 133 5.11 21.03 1.54
N VAL A 134 4.19 21.01 0.58
CA VAL A 134 3.84 19.82 -0.22
C VAL A 134 4.31 20.05 -1.66
N ILE A 135 5.25 19.23 -2.13
CA ILE A 135 5.75 19.23 -3.51
C ILE A 135 5.26 17.96 -4.20
N ALA A 136 4.35 18.12 -5.16
CA ALA A 136 3.71 17.01 -5.86
C ALA A 136 4.41 16.64 -7.18
N PRO A 137 4.33 15.37 -7.62
CA PRO A 137 4.90 14.92 -8.88
C PRO A 137 3.86 15.08 -10.00
N TRP A 138 4.27 14.77 -11.23
CA TRP A 138 3.42 14.96 -12.41
C TRP A 138 2.53 13.79 -12.76
N ASN A 139 2.82 12.58 -12.28
CA ASN A 139 2.13 11.38 -12.75
C ASN A 139 0.72 11.20 -12.18
N TYR A 140 0.45 11.71 -10.98
CA TYR A 140 -0.91 11.89 -10.44
C TYR A 140 -1.03 13.28 -9.82
N PRO A 141 -1.09 14.33 -10.67
CA PRO A 141 -0.78 15.70 -10.25
C PRO A 141 -1.86 16.31 -9.34
N ILE A 142 -3.08 15.77 -9.37
CA ILE A 142 -4.18 16.22 -8.51
C ILE A 142 -4.16 15.41 -7.21
N CYS A 143 -4.17 14.08 -7.30
CA CYS A 143 -4.26 13.16 -6.18
C CYS A 143 -3.15 13.37 -5.16
N LEU A 144 -1.90 13.39 -5.62
CA LEU A 144 -0.74 13.41 -4.72
C LEU A 144 -0.52 14.80 -4.10
N LEU A 145 -0.99 15.86 -4.76
CA LEU A 145 -1.02 17.19 -4.15
C LEU A 145 -2.12 17.27 -3.08
N LEU A 146 -3.32 16.78 -3.39
CA LEU A 146 -4.46 16.84 -2.48
C LEU A 146 -4.31 15.91 -1.29
N ASP A 147 -3.72 14.72 -1.44
CA ASP A 147 -3.42 13.85 -0.30
C ASP A 147 -2.46 14.53 0.71
N GLY A 148 -1.42 15.20 0.21
CA GLY A 148 -0.54 16.02 1.05
C GLY A 148 -1.28 17.19 1.72
N LEU A 149 -2.19 17.85 1.01
CA LEU A 149 -3.01 18.93 1.56
C LEU A 149 -4.00 18.42 2.63
N ILE A 150 -4.69 17.30 2.38
CA ILE A 150 -5.59 16.64 3.33
C ILE A 150 -4.83 16.32 4.61
N THR A 151 -3.64 15.75 4.45
CA THR A 151 -2.76 15.42 5.57
C THR A 151 -2.38 16.67 6.37
N ALA A 152 -2.01 17.77 5.70
CA ALA A 152 -1.67 19.04 6.36
C ALA A 152 -2.87 19.68 7.09
N ILE A 153 -4.05 19.70 6.47
CA ILE A 153 -5.27 20.23 7.08
C ILE A 153 -5.70 19.39 8.28
N ALA A 154 -5.74 18.06 8.13
CA ALA A 154 -6.15 17.14 9.19
C ALA A 154 -5.25 17.27 10.42
N SER A 155 -3.93 17.40 10.21
CA SER A 155 -2.96 17.62 11.30
C SER A 155 -2.98 19.03 11.87
N GLY A 156 -3.64 20.00 11.22
CA GLY A 156 -3.84 21.37 11.70
C GLY A 156 -2.73 22.34 11.31
N ASN A 157 -1.95 22.00 10.27
CA ASN A 157 -0.87 22.82 9.74
C ASN A 157 -1.42 23.87 8.76
N CYS A 158 -0.71 25.01 8.66
CA CYS A 158 -0.80 25.82 7.44
C CYS A 158 0.03 25.14 6.34
N CYS A 159 -0.28 25.41 5.08
CA CYS A 159 0.33 24.68 3.97
C CYS A 159 0.74 25.57 2.80
N VAL A 160 1.89 25.25 2.20
CA VAL A 160 2.29 25.70 0.87
C VAL A 160 2.24 24.51 -0.08
N LEU A 161 1.53 24.66 -1.19
CA LEU A 161 1.38 23.67 -2.24
C LEU A 161 2.23 24.09 -3.45
N LYS A 162 3.04 23.15 -3.93
CA LYS A 162 3.83 23.29 -5.15
C LYS A 162 3.42 22.20 -6.14
N PRO A 163 2.44 22.48 -7.03
CA PRO A 163 2.16 21.60 -8.17
C PRO A 163 3.36 21.54 -9.13
N THR A 164 3.38 20.50 -9.95
CA THR A 164 4.43 20.25 -10.94
C THR A 164 4.24 21.06 -12.22
N GLU A 165 5.31 21.66 -12.72
CA GLU A 165 5.34 22.35 -14.01
C GLU A 165 5.23 21.41 -15.22
N VAL A 166 5.44 20.10 -15.02
CA VAL A 166 5.45 19.11 -16.11
C VAL A 166 4.03 18.76 -16.55
N ALA A 167 3.08 18.68 -15.62
CA ALA A 167 1.65 18.52 -15.89
C ALA A 167 0.97 19.90 -15.94
N ALA A 168 1.31 20.68 -16.97
CA ALA A 168 1.04 22.11 -17.02
C ALA A 168 -0.45 22.46 -16.95
N GLN A 169 -1.34 21.68 -17.59
CA GLN A 169 -2.78 21.97 -17.52
C GLN A 169 -3.34 21.71 -16.12
N SER A 170 -2.95 20.59 -15.51
CA SER A 170 -3.34 20.25 -14.15
C SER A 170 -2.83 21.29 -13.13
N SER A 171 -1.58 21.74 -13.28
CA SER A 171 -0.97 22.77 -12.44
C SER A 171 -1.67 24.12 -12.57
N SER A 172 -1.90 24.58 -13.81
CA SER A 172 -2.59 25.85 -14.07
C SER A 172 -4.03 25.85 -13.55
N PHE A 173 -4.73 24.72 -13.70
CA PHE A 173 -6.07 24.53 -13.13
C PHE A 173 -6.04 24.62 -11.60
N LEU A 174 -5.15 23.89 -10.93
CA LEU A 174 -5.03 23.92 -9.47
C LEU A 174 -4.68 25.32 -8.95
N LEU A 175 -3.75 26.03 -9.61
CA LEU A 175 -3.36 27.37 -9.22
C LEU A 175 -4.53 28.37 -9.29
N ARG A 176 -5.40 28.21 -10.28
CA ARG A 176 -6.53 29.12 -10.51
C ARG A 176 -7.75 28.80 -9.64
N VAL A 177 -8.09 27.53 -9.51
CA VAL A 177 -9.40 27.10 -8.97
C VAL A 177 -9.33 26.67 -7.52
N LEU A 178 -8.28 25.94 -7.09
CA LEU A 178 -8.17 25.45 -5.72
C LEU A 178 -8.29 26.55 -4.64
N PRO A 179 -7.71 27.77 -4.81
CA PRO A 179 -7.83 28.86 -3.84
C PRO A 179 -9.26 29.33 -3.56
N GLU A 180 -10.25 28.98 -4.39
CA GLU A 180 -11.67 29.31 -4.16
C GLU A 180 -12.33 28.39 -3.12
N TYR A 181 -11.68 27.27 -2.78
CA TYR A 181 -12.20 26.22 -1.89
C TYR A 181 -11.41 26.11 -0.59
N VAL A 182 -10.19 26.66 -0.54
CA VAL A 182 -9.33 26.61 0.66
C VAL A 182 -9.15 28.00 1.24
N ASP A 183 -8.92 28.08 2.55
CA ASP A 183 -8.63 29.33 3.24
C ASP A 183 -7.30 29.93 2.73
N PRO A 184 -7.32 31.06 1.99
CA PRO A 184 -6.13 31.61 1.35
C PRO A 184 -5.12 32.21 2.36
N GLU A 185 -5.52 32.40 3.62
CA GLU A 185 -4.60 32.80 4.70
C GLU A 185 -3.82 31.61 5.27
N ALA A 186 -4.30 30.37 5.09
CA ALA A 186 -3.74 29.15 5.65
C ALA A 186 -3.21 28.17 4.59
N VAL A 187 -3.58 28.35 3.31
CA VAL A 187 -3.10 27.54 2.19
C VAL A 187 -2.66 28.45 1.05
N LEU A 188 -1.40 28.31 0.63
CA LEU A 188 -0.84 29.02 -0.53
C LEU A 188 -0.51 28.03 -1.64
N VAL A 189 -0.77 28.40 -2.88
CA VAL A 189 -0.35 27.63 -4.07
C VAL A 189 0.68 28.44 -4.84
N PHE A 190 1.82 27.83 -5.14
CA PHE A 190 2.86 28.41 -5.99
C PHE A 190 3.22 27.48 -7.13
N GLU A 191 3.12 27.99 -8.35
CA GLU A 191 3.63 27.33 -9.55
C GLU A 191 5.04 27.84 -9.88
N GLY A 192 5.89 26.95 -10.39
CA GLY A 192 7.23 27.30 -10.84
C GLY A 192 8.08 26.07 -11.15
N ASP A 193 9.20 26.27 -11.83
CA ASP A 193 10.12 25.19 -12.21
C ASP A 193 11.06 24.78 -11.04
N ALA A 194 12.07 23.98 -11.36
CA ALA A 194 13.11 23.59 -10.43
C ALA A 194 13.85 24.79 -9.79
N SER A 195 14.08 25.87 -10.54
CA SER A 195 14.78 27.05 -10.03
C SER A 195 13.93 27.81 -9.01
N PHE A 196 12.64 27.95 -9.28
CA PHE A 196 11.68 28.51 -8.34
C PHE A 196 11.59 27.66 -7.07
N THR A 197 11.52 26.33 -7.22
CA THR A 197 11.45 25.40 -6.08
C THR A 197 12.68 25.50 -5.18
N GLN A 198 13.87 25.66 -5.76
CA GLN A 198 15.10 25.89 -4.99
C GLN A 198 15.08 27.24 -4.26
N ALA A 199 14.59 28.30 -4.88
CA ALA A 199 14.40 29.59 -4.23
C ALA A 199 13.39 29.51 -3.08
N LEU A 200 12.26 28.82 -3.28
CA LEU A 200 11.24 28.59 -2.26
C LEU A 200 11.84 27.93 -1.01
N LEU A 201 12.63 26.87 -1.19
CA LEU A 201 13.33 26.17 -0.09
C LEU A 201 14.42 27.04 0.55
N GLN A 202 15.20 27.77 -0.26
CA GLN A 202 16.35 28.54 0.21
C GLN A 202 15.96 29.76 1.04
N TYR A 203 14.84 30.41 0.72
CA TYR A 203 14.44 31.67 1.33
C TYR A 203 13.33 31.53 2.39
N ASN A 204 12.72 30.35 2.52
CA ASN A 204 11.60 30.15 3.45
C ASN A 204 11.85 28.97 4.38
N ARG A 205 11.54 29.16 5.67
CA ARG A 205 11.52 28.07 6.64
C ARG A 205 10.19 27.33 6.58
N PHE A 206 10.26 26.01 6.55
CA PHE A 206 9.13 25.10 6.73
C PHE A 206 9.34 24.24 7.98
N ASP A 207 8.23 23.87 8.63
CA ASP A 207 8.24 22.99 9.80
C ASP A 207 8.10 21.52 9.42
N HIS A 208 7.71 21.25 8.17
CA HIS A 208 7.78 19.93 7.53
C HIS A 208 7.79 20.08 6.01
N ILE A 209 8.49 19.19 5.29
CA ILE A 209 8.43 19.12 3.82
C ILE A 209 7.98 17.72 3.42
N LEU A 210 6.85 17.62 2.72
CA LEU A 210 6.39 16.42 2.05
C LEU A 210 6.74 16.54 0.56
N PHE A 211 7.65 15.70 0.10
CA PHE A 211 8.09 15.66 -1.29
C PHE A 211 7.78 14.30 -1.90
N THR A 212 7.09 14.31 -3.05
CA THR A 212 6.93 13.12 -3.88
C THR A 212 7.66 13.30 -5.20
N GLY A 213 8.51 12.35 -5.59
CA GLY A 213 9.28 12.44 -6.83
C GLY A 213 10.48 11.50 -6.90
N SER A 214 11.53 11.92 -7.60
CA SER A 214 12.72 11.09 -7.79
C SER A 214 13.75 11.22 -6.66
N GLU A 215 14.52 10.15 -6.42
CA GLU A 215 15.63 10.14 -5.46
C GLU A 215 16.62 11.28 -5.70
N ALA A 216 16.96 11.54 -6.97
CA ALA A 216 17.90 12.59 -7.34
C ALA A 216 17.43 13.99 -6.93
N VAL A 217 16.12 14.27 -7.02
CA VAL A 217 15.55 15.55 -6.58
C VAL A 217 15.38 15.59 -5.07
N ALA A 218 14.96 14.49 -4.45
CA ALA A 218 14.85 14.38 -2.99
C ALA A 218 16.17 14.70 -2.29
N ARG A 219 17.30 14.20 -2.81
CA ARG A 219 18.64 14.54 -2.31
C ARG A 219 18.91 16.04 -2.34
N LYS A 220 18.47 16.75 -3.39
CA LYS A 220 18.60 18.22 -3.50
C LYS A 220 17.71 18.95 -2.50
N VAL A 221 16.50 18.44 -2.24
CA VAL A 221 15.59 19.00 -1.23
C VAL A 221 16.22 18.87 0.15
N VAL A 222 16.67 17.66 0.52
CA VAL A 222 17.26 17.39 1.83
C VAL A 222 18.59 18.11 2.01
N SER A 223 19.44 18.20 0.98
CA SER A 223 20.73 18.89 1.06
C SER A 223 20.63 20.41 0.94
N ASN A 224 19.43 20.97 0.75
CA ASN A 224 19.27 22.41 0.66
C ASN A 224 19.72 23.06 1.98
N SER A 225 20.55 24.11 1.87
CA SER A 225 21.23 24.70 3.02
C SER A 225 20.26 25.19 4.11
N ASN A 226 19.11 25.74 3.71
CA ASN A 226 18.10 26.26 4.61
C ASN A 226 17.26 25.15 5.24
N VAL A 227 17.02 24.05 4.51
CA VAL A 227 16.36 22.85 5.07
C VAL A 227 17.24 22.22 6.16
N CYS A 228 18.54 22.07 5.88
CA CYS A 228 19.51 21.55 6.85
C CYS A 228 19.67 22.45 8.07
N SER A 229 19.85 23.76 7.89
CA SER A 229 20.11 24.68 9.01
C SER A 229 18.91 24.86 9.94
N ASN A 230 17.69 24.72 9.41
CA ASN A 230 16.46 24.73 10.21
C ASN A 230 16.11 23.35 10.82
N LEU A 231 16.87 22.30 10.49
CA LEU A 231 16.58 20.91 10.89
C LEU A 231 15.15 20.50 10.50
N THR A 232 14.68 20.95 9.34
CA THR A 232 13.31 20.70 8.88
C THR A 232 13.12 19.20 8.61
N PRO A 233 12.16 18.54 9.27
CA PRO A 233 11.84 17.14 8.98
C PRO A 233 11.24 17.01 7.58
N VAL A 234 11.49 15.86 6.95
CA VAL A 234 11.01 15.54 5.60
C VAL A 234 10.25 14.22 5.56
N THR A 235 9.21 14.17 4.75
CA THR A 235 8.59 12.94 4.27
C THR A 235 8.88 12.85 2.78
N LEU A 236 9.50 11.74 2.35
CA LEU A 236 9.95 11.54 0.99
C LEU A 236 9.21 10.32 0.43
N GLU A 237 8.34 10.54 -0.53
CA GLU A 237 7.63 9.50 -1.29
C GLU A 237 8.31 9.33 -2.65
N LEU A 238 9.20 8.34 -2.76
CA LEU A 238 10.05 8.17 -3.94
C LEU A 238 9.66 6.91 -4.73
N GLY A 239 10.21 6.82 -5.94
CA GLY A 239 10.07 5.64 -6.78
C GLY A 239 11.05 4.52 -6.44
N GLY A 240 11.22 3.62 -7.39
CA GLY A 240 12.18 2.51 -7.31
C GLY A 240 11.79 1.39 -8.25
N LYS A 241 12.56 0.30 -8.24
CA LYS A 241 12.28 -0.86 -9.10
C LYS A 241 11.51 -1.91 -8.33
N ASN A 242 10.19 -1.87 -8.39
CA ASN A 242 9.33 -2.80 -7.66
C ASN A 242 9.33 -4.20 -8.31
N PRO A 243 9.85 -5.26 -7.64
CA PRO A 243 9.79 -6.61 -8.18
C PRO A 243 8.37 -7.17 -8.18
N ALA A 244 8.02 -7.89 -9.25
CA ALA A 244 6.92 -8.84 -9.29
C ALA A 244 7.45 -10.28 -9.35
N ILE A 245 7.39 -10.97 -8.23
CA ILE A 245 7.93 -12.31 -8.04
C ILE A 245 6.81 -13.31 -8.28
N PHE A 246 6.92 -14.16 -9.29
CA PHE A 246 6.04 -15.30 -9.47
C PHE A 246 6.69 -16.52 -8.85
N LEU A 247 5.93 -17.32 -8.13
CA LEU A 247 6.36 -18.61 -7.58
C LEU A 247 5.92 -19.73 -8.52
N HIS A 248 6.54 -20.91 -8.44
CA HIS A 248 6.18 -22.06 -9.29
C HIS A 248 4.71 -22.47 -9.14
N ASP A 249 4.15 -22.27 -7.95
CA ASP A 249 2.77 -22.61 -7.63
C ASP A 249 1.74 -21.57 -8.08
N ALA A 250 2.16 -20.47 -8.72
CA ALA A 250 1.25 -19.48 -9.29
C ALA A 250 0.34 -20.06 -10.38
N LEU A 251 0.73 -21.16 -11.03
CA LEU A 251 -0.10 -21.93 -11.96
C LEU A 251 -1.04 -22.93 -11.26
N PHE A 252 -0.75 -23.35 -10.03
CA PHE A 252 -1.41 -24.47 -9.38
C PHE A 252 -2.44 -24.01 -8.34
N ASP A 253 -3.41 -24.88 -8.04
CA ASP A 253 -4.38 -24.60 -6.99
C ASP A 253 -3.74 -24.73 -5.61
N GLY A 254 -3.95 -23.76 -4.72
CA GLY A 254 -3.45 -23.82 -3.34
C GLY A 254 -3.98 -25.02 -2.55
N ASP A 255 -5.12 -25.60 -2.98
CA ASP A 255 -5.68 -26.82 -2.40
C ASP A 255 -5.10 -28.12 -3.01
N VAL A 256 -4.30 -28.05 -4.08
CA VAL A 256 -3.85 -29.21 -4.87
C VAL A 256 -2.33 -29.41 -4.81
N TYR A 257 -1.62 -28.79 -3.86
CA TYR A 257 -0.24 -29.18 -3.59
C TYR A 257 -0.11 -30.57 -2.93
N CYS A 258 -1.23 -31.14 -2.42
CA CYS A 258 -1.27 -32.45 -1.77
C CYS A 258 -1.79 -33.61 -2.66
N SER A 259 -2.11 -33.40 -3.94
CA SER A 259 -2.50 -34.53 -4.81
C SER A 259 -2.01 -34.35 -6.25
N ALA A 260 -0.71 -34.52 -6.45
CA ALA A 260 -0.09 -34.68 -7.76
C ALA A 260 -0.38 -36.07 -8.38
N THR A 261 -1.64 -36.51 -8.35
CA THR A 261 -2.09 -37.74 -9.01
C THR A 261 -3.46 -37.51 -9.64
N ALA A 262 -3.51 -36.81 -10.77
CA ALA A 262 -4.54 -37.02 -11.79
C ALA A 262 -4.20 -36.26 -13.08
N GLY A 263 -3.66 -36.99 -14.06
CA GLY A 263 -3.53 -36.55 -15.44
C GLY A 263 -4.88 -36.38 -16.14
N SER A 264 -5.69 -35.42 -15.69
CA SER A 264 -6.93 -35.04 -16.36
C SER A 264 -6.71 -33.76 -17.16
N LYS A 265 -6.79 -33.87 -18.49
CA LYS A 265 -6.78 -32.73 -19.44
C LYS A 265 -7.83 -31.65 -19.13
N ASN A 266 -8.81 -31.94 -18.25
CA ASN A 266 -9.81 -30.98 -17.78
C ASN A 266 -9.33 -30.00 -16.69
N ASN A 267 -8.14 -30.20 -16.09
CA ASN A 267 -7.60 -29.27 -15.07
C ASN A 267 -6.69 -28.17 -15.65
N LYS A 268 -6.15 -28.34 -16.86
CA LYS A 268 -5.26 -27.35 -17.49
C LYS A 268 -5.96 -26.00 -17.70
N THR A 269 -7.18 -26.01 -18.24
CA THR A 269 -7.95 -24.79 -18.51
C THR A 269 -8.26 -23.98 -17.26
N LYS A 270 -8.56 -24.64 -16.13
CA LYS A 270 -8.84 -23.96 -14.85
C LYS A 270 -7.59 -23.34 -14.22
N ASN A 271 -6.44 -24.00 -14.35
CA ASN A 271 -5.15 -23.50 -13.88
C ASN A 271 -4.67 -22.30 -14.71
N ASP A 272 -4.82 -22.40 -16.04
CA ASP A 272 -4.54 -21.30 -16.97
C ASP A 272 -5.40 -20.06 -16.63
N ASP A 273 -6.68 -20.24 -16.28
CA ASP A 273 -7.57 -19.15 -15.89
C ASP A 273 -7.12 -18.41 -14.63
N LYS A 274 -6.57 -19.12 -13.63
CA LYS A 274 -6.06 -18.53 -12.37
C LYS A 274 -4.78 -17.75 -12.59
N PHE A 275 -3.79 -18.35 -13.25
CA PHE A 275 -2.54 -17.68 -13.57
C PHE A 275 -2.77 -16.45 -14.45
N LYS A 276 -3.64 -16.58 -15.45
CA LYS A 276 -4.09 -15.44 -16.26
C LYS A 276 -4.80 -14.38 -15.42
N ALA A 277 -5.57 -14.74 -14.38
CA ALA A 277 -6.15 -13.77 -13.45
C ALA A 277 -5.09 -13.03 -12.61
N LEU A 278 -4.04 -13.71 -12.13
CA LEU A 278 -2.92 -13.07 -11.44
C LEU A 278 -2.19 -12.09 -12.38
N LEU A 279 -1.91 -12.52 -13.62
CA LEU A 279 -1.31 -11.67 -14.66
C LEU A 279 -2.18 -10.47 -15.00
N ARG A 280 -3.51 -10.64 -15.12
CA ARG A 280 -4.44 -9.52 -15.31
C ARG A 280 -4.31 -8.48 -14.19
N ARG A 281 -4.16 -8.91 -12.93
CA ARG A 281 -3.99 -7.98 -11.79
C ARG A 281 -2.68 -7.22 -11.87
N MET A 282 -1.57 -7.91 -12.15
CA MET A 282 -0.26 -7.27 -12.35
C MET A 282 -0.29 -6.28 -13.53
N LEU A 283 -0.81 -6.72 -14.68
CA LEU A 283 -0.85 -5.93 -15.90
C LEU A 283 -1.75 -4.71 -15.77
N LYS A 284 -2.89 -4.78 -15.05
CA LYS A 284 -3.73 -3.61 -14.77
C LYS A 284 -2.91 -2.48 -14.16
N GLN A 285 -2.09 -2.80 -13.16
CA GLN A 285 -1.26 -1.79 -12.50
C GLN A 285 -0.05 -1.37 -13.35
N LYS A 286 0.57 -2.31 -14.08
CA LYS A 286 1.69 -1.98 -14.99
C LYS A 286 1.26 -1.05 -16.12
N LEU A 287 0.04 -1.21 -16.62
CA LEU A 287 -0.44 -0.50 -17.82
C LEU A 287 -1.26 0.74 -17.49
N GLN A 288 -1.75 0.86 -16.26
CA GLN A 288 -2.38 2.09 -15.78
C GLN A 288 -1.43 3.27 -15.97
N ASN A 289 -1.95 4.38 -16.50
CA ASN A 289 -1.16 5.58 -16.80
C ASN A 289 0.10 5.30 -17.65
N CYS A 290 0.05 4.29 -18.53
CA CYS A 290 1.19 3.81 -19.31
C CYS A 290 2.41 3.41 -18.46
N GLY A 291 2.19 2.87 -17.27
CA GLY A 291 3.26 2.44 -16.35
C GLY A 291 4.01 3.57 -15.67
N GLN A 292 3.52 4.81 -15.78
CA GLN A 292 4.05 5.98 -15.07
C GLN A 292 3.47 6.05 -13.65
N VAL A 293 3.75 5.01 -12.86
CA VAL A 293 3.25 4.85 -11.49
C VAL A 293 4.42 4.37 -10.64
N CYS A 294 4.73 5.07 -9.54
CA CYS A 294 5.83 4.71 -8.62
C CYS A 294 5.65 3.31 -8.00
N MET A 295 4.42 2.80 -7.98
CA MET A 295 4.07 1.47 -7.49
C MET A 295 4.00 0.42 -8.61
N ALA A 296 4.14 0.78 -9.89
CA ALA A 296 4.01 -0.20 -10.97
C ALA A 296 5.01 -1.35 -10.77
N PRO A 297 4.63 -2.61 -11.07
CA PRO A 297 5.57 -3.70 -11.27
C PRO A 297 6.65 -3.28 -12.27
N ASP A 298 7.87 -3.05 -11.81
CA ASP A 298 8.92 -2.51 -12.68
C ASP A 298 9.54 -3.63 -13.51
N TYR A 299 9.82 -4.78 -12.89
CA TYR A 299 10.31 -6.00 -13.52
C TYR A 299 9.67 -7.25 -12.90
N VAL A 300 9.78 -8.37 -13.60
CA VAL A 300 9.28 -9.68 -13.15
C VAL A 300 10.45 -10.60 -12.83
N LEU A 301 10.38 -11.30 -11.70
CA LEU A 301 11.17 -12.49 -11.41
C LEU A 301 10.28 -13.72 -11.66
N LEU A 302 10.68 -14.57 -12.60
CA LEU A 302 9.85 -15.67 -13.10
C LEU A 302 10.62 -16.99 -13.08
N PRO A 303 10.07 -18.09 -12.54
CA PRO A 303 10.61 -19.42 -12.72
C PRO A 303 10.71 -19.74 -14.22
N LYS A 304 11.83 -20.31 -14.66
CA LYS A 304 12.02 -20.66 -16.09
C LYS A 304 10.88 -21.50 -16.65
N ILE A 305 10.33 -22.41 -15.84
CA ILE A 305 9.22 -23.30 -16.22
C ILE A 305 7.93 -22.54 -16.59
N LEU A 306 7.74 -21.31 -16.09
CA LEU A 306 6.54 -20.50 -16.33
C LEU A 306 6.66 -19.57 -17.55
N LEU A 307 7.82 -19.51 -18.22
CA LEU A 307 8.07 -18.49 -19.25
C LEU A 307 7.11 -18.58 -20.44
N GLU A 308 6.86 -19.78 -20.96
CA GLU A 308 5.99 -19.98 -22.13
C GLU A 308 4.55 -19.55 -21.82
N ASP A 309 4.00 -20.05 -20.71
CA ASP A 309 2.64 -19.71 -20.26
C ASP A 309 2.51 -18.22 -19.92
N PHE A 310 3.54 -17.62 -19.33
CA PHE A 310 3.59 -16.19 -19.02
C PHE A 310 3.49 -15.35 -20.29
N VAL A 311 4.35 -15.59 -21.29
CA VAL A 311 4.37 -14.82 -22.54
C VAL A 311 3.06 -15.00 -23.30
N ALA A 312 2.53 -16.23 -23.37
CA ALA A 312 1.26 -16.51 -24.03
C ALA A 312 0.09 -15.78 -23.36
N CYS A 313 -0.04 -15.87 -22.03
CA CYS A 313 -1.11 -15.22 -21.29
C CYS A 313 -1.01 -13.69 -21.33
N VAL A 314 0.18 -13.12 -21.15
CA VAL A 314 0.37 -11.66 -21.23
C VAL A 314 0.02 -11.14 -22.62
N THR A 315 0.47 -11.81 -23.67
CA THR A 315 0.15 -11.45 -25.06
C THR A 315 -1.37 -11.46 -25.28
N ASP A 316 -2.04 -12.51 -24.84
CA ASP A 316 -3.49 -12.64 -24.99
C ASP A 316 -4.27 -11.56 -24.20
N ILE A 317 -3.90 -11.31 -22.93
CA ILE A 317 -4.53 -10.26 -22.13
C ILE A 317 -4.38 -8.90 -22.80
N VAL A 318 -3.16 -8.54 -23.23
CA VAL A 318 -2.88 -7.21 -23.81
C VAL A 318 -3.60 -7.04 -25.16
N GLN A 319 -3.48 -8.03 -26.05
CA GLN A 319 -3.95 -7.90 -27.44
C GLN A 319 -5.43 -8.24 -27.66
N ASN A 320 -6.01 -9.08 -26.79
CA ASN A 320 -7.37 -9.59 -26.94
C ASN A 320 -8.32 -9.17 -25.83
N GLU A 321 -7.83 -8.72 -24.67
CA GLU A 321 -8.68 -8.21 -23.58
C GLU A 321 -8.55 -6.69 -23.41
N PHE A 322 -7.41 -6.18 -22.92
CA PHE A 322 -7.28 -4.80 -22.47
C PHE A 322 -7.32 -3.79 -23.62
N PHE A 323 -6.54 -4.01 -24.67
CA PHE A 323 -6.38 -3.05 -25.76
C PHE A 323 -6.90 -3.56 -27.11
N ALA A 324 -7.75 -4.59 -27.10
CA ALA A 324 -8.28 -5.17 -28.34
C ALA A 324 -9.03 -4.15 -29.22
N LYS A 325 -9.68 -3.16 -28.60
CA LYS A 325 -10.34 -2.05 -29.32
C LYS A 325 -9.33 -1.00 -29.78
N ASP A 326 -8.46 -0.55 -28.88
CA ASP A 326 -7.42 0.44 -29.16
C ASP A 326 -6.51 0.01 -30.32
N LEU A 327 -6.03 -1.23 -30.30
CA LEU A 327 -5.20 -1.81 -31.37
C LEU A 327 -5.95 -1.90 -32.71
N LYS A 328 -7.27 -2.16 -32.69
CA LYS A 328 -8.09 -2.15 -33.91
C LYS A 328 -8.27 -0.73 -34.46
N MET A 329 -8.35 0.29 -33.60
CA MET A 329 -8.50 1.69 -34.02
C MET A 329 -7.19 2.24 -34.59
N LEU A 330 -6.06 1.98 -33.91
CA LEU A 330 -4.72 2.34 -34.38
C LEU A 330 -4.46 1.84 -35.81
N ASN A 331 -4.86 0.61 -36.11
CA ASN A 331 -4.70 0.00 -37.44
C ASN A 331 -5.62 0.62 -38.53
N LYS A 332 -6.69 1.32 -38.16
CA LYS A 332 -7.68 1.87 -39.10
C LYS A 332 -7.51 3.35 -39.38
N SER A 333 -7.20 4.16 -38.37
CA SER A 333 -7.29 5.62 -38.44
C SER A 333 -6.05 6.36 -37.91
N GLY A 334 -5.02 5.62 -37.47
CA GLY A 334 -3.88 6.22 -36.78
C GLY A 334 -4.16 6.56 -35.32
N LEU A 335 -3.29 7.38 -34.72
CA LEU A 335 -3.37 7.78 -33.31
C LEU A 335 -4.55 8.73 -33.06
N ASP A 336 -5.59 8.23 -32.41
CA ASP A 336 -6.79 8.98 -32.04
C ASP A 336 -6.83 9.26 -30.52
N THR A 337 -7.41 10.40 -30.15
CA THR A 337 -7.74 10.79 -28.77
C THR A 337 -8.76 9.87 -28.09
N SER A 338 -9.48 9.02 -28.84
CA SER A 338 -10.45 8.04 -28.34
C SER A 338 -9.83 6.78 -27.69
N LEU A 339 -8.51 6.62 -27.76
CA LEU A 339 -7.82 5.47 -27.16
C LEU A 339 -7.99 5.45 -25.63
N SER A 340 -8.16 4.24 -25.10
CA SER A 340 -8.22 3.98 -23.65
C SER A 340 -6.83 4.03 -23.02
N TYR A 341 -5.80 3.66 -23.79
CA TYR A 341 -4.40 3.73 -23.40
C TYR A 341 -3.89 5.18 -23.35
N GLY A 342 -3.18 5.52 -22.26
CA GLY A 342 -2.63 6.86 -22.05
C GLY A 342 -1.40 7.17 -22.92
N ARG A 343 -0.64 8.20 -22.52
CA ARG A 343 0.57 8.66 -23.19
C ARG A 343 1.71 8.82 -22.19
N VAL A 344 2.94 8.71 -22.68
CA VAL A 344 4.12 9.16 -21.94
C VAL A 344 4.03 10.68 -21.79
N ILE A 345 4.39 11.22 -20.63
CA ILE A 345 4.14 12.63 -20.28
C ILE A 345 4.76 13.63 -21.27
N ASN A 346 5.94 13.32 -21.82
CA ASN A 346 6.60 14.18 -22.80
C ASN A 346 7.65 13.40 -23.64
N ALA A 347 8.19 14.09 -24.64
CA ALA A 347 9.15 13.51 -25.59
C ALA A 347 10.47 13.07 -24.94
N ASP A 348 10.91 13.70 -23.86
CA ASP A 348 12.17 13.33 -23.20
C ASP A 348 12.04 12.02 -22.43
N HIS A 349 10.92 11.83 -21.73
CA HIS A 349 10.58 10.53 -21.14
C HIS A 349 10.39 9.45 -22.20
N GLN A 350 9.78 9.79 -23.35
CA GLN A 350 9.62 8.85 -24.47
C GLN A 350 10.98 8.42 -25.04
N LYS A 351 11.90 9.37 -25.30
CA LYS A 351 13.26 9.08 -25.78
C LYS A 351 14.04 8.22 -24.79
N ARG A 352 13.89 8.46 -23.48
CA ARG A 352 14.53 7.63 -22.45
C ARG A 352 14.07 6.17 -22.53
N LEU A 353 12.76 5.93 -22.65
CA LEU A 353 12.20 4.59 -22.81
C LEU A 353 12.64 3.91 -24.11
N GLN A 354 12.67 4.67 -25.21
CA GLN A 354 13.16 4.18 -26.49
C GLN A 354 14.63 3.74 -26.39
N LYS A 355 15.48 4.57 -25.76
CA LYS A 355 16.88 4.22 -25.53
C LYS A 355 17.06 2.96 -24.69
N MET A 356 16.21 2.74 -23.67
CA MET A 356 16.22 1.50 -22.88
C MET A 356 15.92 0.27 -23.75
N LEU A 357 14.98 0.37 -24.69
CA LEU A 357 14.67 -0.72 -25.63
C LEU A 357 15.79 -0.94 -26.66
N GLU A 358 16.41 0.11 -27.18
CA GLU A 358 17.46 0.00 -28.20
C GLU A 358 18.78 -0.54 -27.64
N THR A 359 19.04 -0.32 -26.35
CA THR A 359 20.30 -0.69 -25.69
C THR A 359 20.22 -1.98 -24.87
N THR A 360 19.03 -2.56 -24.72
CA THR A 360 18.86 -3.81 -23.97
C THR A 360 19.46 -4.99 -24.74
N THR A 361 20.10 -5.89 -24.00
CA THR A 361 20.56 -7.20 -24.50
C THR A 361 19.44 -8.25 -24.50
N GLY A 362 18.36 -7.98 -23.77
CA GLY A 362 17.21 -8.89 -23.67
C GLY A 362 16.39 -8.98 -24.96
N LYS A 363 15.68 -10.10 -25.13
CA LYS A 363 14.79 -10.33 -26.28
C LYS A 363 13.53 -9.47 -26.15
N VAL A 364 13.36 -8.52 -27.06
CA VAL A 364 12.20 -7.62 -27.10
C VAL A 364 11.02 -8.29 -27.79
N ILE A 365 9.85 -8.29 -27.14
CA ILE A 365 8.58 -8.71 -27.72
C ILE A 365 7.66 -7.49 -27.75
N ASP A 366 7.42 -6.97 -28.95
CA ASP A 366 6.46 -5.89 -29.18
C ASP A 366 5.03 -6.46 -29.21
N LEU A 367 4.18 -6.00 -28.29
CA LEU A 367 2.80 -6.44 -28.17
C LEU A 367 1.80 -5.51 -28.87
N SER A 368 2.28 -4.50 -29.60
CA SER A 368 1.46 -3.52 -30.33
C SER A 368 0.86 -4.02 -31.64
N GLN A 369 1.35 -5.14 -32.18
CA GLN A 369 0.87 -5.71 -33.44
C GLN A 369 0.17 -7.05 -33.20
N ARG A 370 -1.08 -7.17 -33.67
CA ARG A 370 -1.72 -8.48 -33.82
C ARG A 370 -1.00 -9.23 -34.94
N ARG A 371 -0.28 -10.30 -34.62
CA ARG A 371 0.26 -11.21 -35.64
C ARG A 371 -0.88 -11.75 -36.50
N THR A 372 -0.66 -11.79 -37.81
CA THR A 372 -1.64 -12.34 -38.73
C THR A 372 -1.74 -13.86 -38.54
N PRO A 373 -2.89 -14.51 -38.81
CA PRO A 373 -3.03 -15.96 -38.63
C PRO A 373 -2.01 -16.81 -39.40
N SER A 374 -1.43 -16.28 -40.49
CA SER A 374 -0.36 -16.92 -41.26
C SER A 374 1.01 -16.92 -40.58
N GLU A 375 1.21 -16.14 -39.52
CA GLU A 375 2.46 -16.08 -38.74
C GLU A 375 2.37 -16.88 -37.42
N LYS A 376 1.25 -17.57 -37.17
CA LYS A 376 1.06 -18.39 -35.96
C LYS A 376 1.85 -19.70 -35.96
N THR A 377 2.37 -20.13 -37.12
CA THR A 377 3.12 -21.38 -37.27
C THR A 377 4.61 -21.25 -36.98
N ASP A 378 5.15 -20.03 -36.97
CA ASP A 378 6.56 -19.78 -36.64
C ASP A 378 6.65 -19.14 -35.27
N ASN A 379 6.68 -19.97 -34.22
CA ASN A 379 7.08 -19.52 -32.90
C ASN A 379 8.62 -19.63 -32.80
N PRO A 380 9.38 -18.52 -32.89
CA PRO A 380 10.83 -18.56 -32.77
C PRO A 380 11.30 -19.01 -31.37
N LEU A 381 10.47 -18.91 -30.32
CA LEU A 381 10.79 -19.51 -29.02
C LEU A 381 10.84 -21.04 -29.11
N SER A 382 9.91 -21.68 -29.84
CA SER A 382 9.92 -23.15 -29.96
C SER A 382 11.08 -23.71 -30.77
N GLN A 383 11.63 -22.96 -31.74
CA GLN A 383 12.80 -23.40 -32.54
C GLN A 383 14.15 -23.19 -31.83
N GLU A 384 14.30 -22.15 -31.01
CA GLU A 384 15.51 -21.94 -30.20
C GLU A 384 15.54 -22.83 -28.94
N LEU A 385 14.38 -23.10 -28.32
CA LEU A 385 14.27 -24.04 -27.19
C LEU A 385 14.41 -25.52 -27.63
N SER A 386 14.01 -25.87 -28.86
CA SER A 386 14.23 -27.22 -29.41
C SER A 386 15.70 -27.46 -29.78
N SER A 387 16.39 -26.45 -30.33
CA SER A 387 17.83 -26.55 -30.64
C SER A 387 18.71 -26.58 -29.38
N ALA A 388 18.26 -25.99 -28.27
CA ALA A 388 18.88 -26.17 -26.95
C ALA A 388 18.67 -27.58 -26.35
N LYS A 389 17.56 -28.26 -26.69
CA LYS A 389 17.32 -29.67 -26.32
C LYS A 389 18.11 -30.65 -27.19
N GLU A 390 18.31 -30.37 -28.48
CA GLU A 390 19.13 -31.21 -29.36
C GLU A 390 20.63 -31.14 -29.06
N ASN A 391 21.13 -30.01 -28.57
CA ASN A 391 22.53 -29.86 -28.16
C ASN A 391 22.92 -30.57 -26.85
N LYS A 392 21.97 -31.15 -26.10
CA LYS A 392 22.26 -32.08 -24.99
C LYS A 392 22.33 -33.55 -25.42
N ASN A 393 21.80 -33.91 -26.59
CA ASN A 393 21.85 -35.28 -27.11
C ASN A 393 23.02 -35.55 -28.06
N SER A 394 23.80 -34.54 -28.46
CA SER A 394 24.98 -34.70 -29.33
C SER A 394 26.32 -34.94 -28.60
N LYS A 395 26.32 -35.08 -27.26
CA LYS A 395 27.53 -35.35 -26.46
C LYS A 395 27.65 -36.74 -25.85
N ASN A 396 26.75 -37.68 -26.17
CA ASN A 396 26.86 -39.08 -25.76
C ASN A 396 26.60 -40.05 -26.93
N SER A 397 27.46 -40.02 -27.95
CA SER A 397 27.59 -41.16 -28.89
C SER A 397 28.90 -41.10 -29.66
N SER A 398 30.01 -41.36 -28.98
CA SER A 398 31.24 -41.80 -29.63
C SER A 398 31.83 -42.96 -28.85
N LYS A 399 31.17 -44.12 -28.94
CA LYS A 399 31.83 -45.44 -28.89
C LYS A 399 30.88 -46.54 -29.32
N GLU A 400 31.47 -47.44 -30.12
CA GLU A 400 31.04 -48.81 -30.45
C GLU A 400 30.12 -49.02 -31.67
N ASN A 401 30.80 -49.18 -32.81
CA ASN A 401 30.49 -50.14 -33.87
C ASN A 401 30.15 -51.52 -33.28
N SER A 402 29.04 -52.14 -33.73
CA SER A 402 29.10 -53.43 -34.43
C SER A 402 27.71 -53.89 -34.91
N GLN A 403 27.74 -54.57 -36.06
CA GLN A 403 26.65 -55.13 -36.86
C GLN A 403 25.76 -56.12 -36.08
N ALA A 404 24.47 -56.20 -36.42
CA ALA A 404 23.89 -57.35 -37.13
C ALA A 404 22.35 -57.35 -37.13
N THR A 405 21.83 -57.68 -38.31
CA THR A 405 20.51 -58.15 -38.72
C THR A 405 19.83 -59.17 -37.79
N LEU A 406 18.49 -59.07 -37.59
CA LEU A 406 17.45 -60.00 -38.09
C LEU A 406 16.11 -59.91 -37.33
N SER A 407 15.01 -59.92 -38.11
CA SER A 407 13.72 -60.59 -37.86
C SER A 407 12.82 -60.05 -36.72
N SER A 408 11.49 -60.12 -36.71
CA SER A 408 10.37 -60.39 -37.65
C SER A 408 9.12 -60.56 -36.76
N PHE A 409 7.92 -60.40 -37.35
CA PHE A 409 6.57 -60.74 -36.82
C PHE A 409 6.01 -59.85 -35.69
N GLY A 410 4.73 -59.47 -35.67
CA GLY A 410 3.61 -59.78 -36.54
C GLY A 410 2.27 -59.47 -35.82
N GLY A 411 1.20 -59.26 -36.60
CA GLY A 411 -0.21 -59.28 -36.18
C GLY A 411 -0.78 -57.94 -35.70
N GLY A 412 -1.81 -57.33 -36.28
CA GLY A 412 -2.79 -57.79 -37.27
C GLY A 412 -4.15 -58.09 -36.62
N GLY A 413 -5.12 -57.19 -36.82
CA GLY A 413 -6.57 -57.36 -36.57
C GLY A 413 -7.11 -56.58 -35.36
N GLU A 414 -8.28 -55.97 -35.34
CA GLU A 414 -9.38 -55.82 -36.31
C GLU A 414 -10.35 -54.73 -35.77
N GLN A 415 -10.93 -53.94 -36.70
CA GLN A 415 -12.31 -53.38 -36.76
C GLN A 415 -12.91 -52.54 -35.60
N PRO A 416 -13.45 -51.32 -35.89
CA PRO A 416 -14.39 -50.60 -35.03
C PRO A 416 -15.84 -50.75 -35.50
N PHE A 417 -16.76 -51.05 -34.57
CA PHE A 417 -18.20 -51.01 -34.81
C PHE A 417 -18.75 -49.58 -34.69
N GLN A 418 -19.40 -49.11 -35.74
CA GLN A 418 -20.35 -47.99 -35.71
C GLN A 418 -21.68 -48.44 -35.11
N VAL A 419 -22.34 -47.58 -34.32
CA VAL A 419 -23.80 -47.44 -34.32
C VAL A 419 -24.17 -45.96 -34.19
N SER A 420 -25.21 -45.60 -34.93
CA SER A 420 -25.71 -44.30 -35.32
C SER A 420 -26.93 -43.82 -34.51
N SER A 421 -27.12 -42.50 -34.54
CA SER A 421 -28.36 -41.75 -34.82
C SER A 421 -29.53 -41.62 -33.83
N ALA A 422 -30.05 -40.36 -33.81
CA ALA A 422 -31.43 -39.89 -33.59
C ALA A 422 -31.95 -39.85 -32.13
N SER A 423 -32.82 -38.93 -31.68
CA SER A 423 -33.35 -37.64 -32.15
C SER A 423 -34.27 -37.08 -31.06
N SER A 424 -34.24 -35.75 -30.86
CA SER A 424 -35.36 -34.84 -30.56
C SER A 424 -36.20 -34.96 -29.28
N VAL A 425 -36.45 -33.81 -28.62
CA VAL A 425 -37.77 -33.22 -28.25
C VAL A 425 -37.51 -31.91 -27.48
N ALA A 426 -38.25 -30.86 -27.87
CA ALA A 426 -38.31 -29.56 -27.23
C ALA A 426 -39.39 -29.52 -26.13
N SER A 427 -39.20 -28.70 -25.10
CA SER A 427 -40.33 -28.05 -24.40
C SER A 427 -39.89 -26.79 -23.66
N THR A 428 -40.54 -25.70 -24.02
CA THR A 428 -40.59 -24.38 -23.37
C THR A 428 -41.32 -24.43 -22.03
N SER A 429 -40.94 -23.56 -21.09
CA SER A 429 -41.88 -22.77 -20.27
C SER A 429 -41.15 -21.70 -19.45
N ALA A 430 -41.60 -20.47 -19.62
CA ALA A 430 -41.29 -19.31 -18.79
C ALA A 430 -42.26 -19.26 -17.60
N THR A 431 -41.83 -18.78 -16.44
CA THR A 431 -42.75 -18.20 -15.44
C THR A 431 -42.05 -17.16 -14.58
N THR A 432 -42.53 -15.92 -14.71
CA THR A 432 -42.37 -14.75 -13.85
C THR A 432 -43.29 -14.85 -12.62
N VAL A 433 -42.93 -14.30 -11.46
CA VAL A 433 -43.78 -13.67 -10.39
C VAL A 433 -42.86 -13.40 -9.17
N GLN A 434 -42.50 -12.16 -8.83
CA GLN A 434 -43.19 -11.08 -8.07
C GLN A 434 -43.04 -11.11 -6.53
N LEU A 435 -42.82 -9.90 -6.00
CA LEU A 435 -42.52 -9.45 -4.63
C LEU A 435 -43.73 -9.48 -3.68
N HIS A 436 -43.51 -9.57 -2.35
CA HIS A 436 -43.88 -8.53 -1.35
C HIS A 436 -43.41 -8.89 0.10
N PRO A 437 -43.27 -7.89 1.01
CA PRO A 437 -42.64 -7.98 2.33
C PRO A 437 -43.66 -8.10 3.47
N ASN A 438 -43.19 -8.48 4.68
CA ASN A 438 -44.00 -8.45 5.90
C ASN A 438 -43.37 -7.58 6.99
N THR A 439 -44.16 -6.62 7.44
CA THR A 439 -44.10 -5.93 8.73
C THR A 439 -44.91 -6.70 9.77
N SER A 440 -44.54 -6.65 11.05
CA SER A 440 -45.51 -6.62 12.15
C SER A 440 -44.86 -6.14 13.45
N ALA A 441 -45.67 -5.40 14.21
CA ALA A 441 -45.38 -4.69 15.44
C ALA A 441 -45.99 -5.41 16.66
N SER A 442 -45.71 -4.85 17.85
CA SER A 442 -46.36 -4.99 19.18
C SER A 442 -45.32 -5.42 20.24
N GLY A 443 -45.28 -4.90 21.46
CA GLY A 443 -46.13 -3.93 22.18
C GLY A 443 -45.96 -4.16 23.69
N ALA A 444 -46.05 -3.06 24.47
CA ALA A 444 -46.29 -2.98 25.93
C ALA A 444 -45.16 -3.44 26.90
N ALA A 445 -44.97 -2.90 28.11
CA ALA A 445 -45.39 -1.68 28.82
C ALA A 445 -44.74 -1.72 30.23
N THR A 446 -44.63 -0.54 30.89
CA THR A 446 -44.63 -0.29 32.36
C THR A 446 -43.41 -0.78 33.20
N THR A 447 -42.80 -0.07 34.16
CA THR A 447 -43.20 0.99 35.11
C THR A 447 -41.98 1.81 35.63
N ALA A 448 -42.19 3.12 35.83
CA ALA A 448 -41.77 4.07 36.90
C ALA A 448 -40.55 3.78 37.82
N SER A 449 -39.74 4.75 38.33
CA SER A 449 -40.08 6.09 38.85
C SER A 449 -38.84 6.97 39.17
N SER A 450 -38.98 8.30 38.92
CA SER A 450 -38.51 9.50 39.69
C SER A 450 -37.03 9.66 40.14
N SER A 451 -36.35 10.82 40.08
CA SER A 451 -36.74 12.22 40.36
C SER A 451 -35.77 13.23 39.66
N LYS A 452 -36.21 14.17 38.82
CA LYS A 452 -36.65 15.59 39.07
C LYS A 452 -35.65 16.55 39.76
N ALA A 453 -35.12 17.52 38.99
CA ALA A 453 -35.26 18.99 39.13
C ALA A 453 -34.34 19.69 38.08
N SER A 454 -34.77 20.25 36.93
CA SER A 454 -35.61 21.43 36.60
C SER A 454 -34.96 22.81 36.81
N THR A 455 -34.56 23.46 35.71
CA THR A 455 -34.95 24.85 35.36
C THR A 455 -34.71 25.12 33.86
N GLU A 456 -35.77 25.52 33.17
CA GLU A 456 -35.88 25.95 31.76
C GLU A 456 -35.49 27.42 31.56
N VAL A 457 -35.09 27.82 30.34
CA VAL A 457 -35.77 28.86 29.53
C VAL A 457 -35.58 28.56 28.02
N ALA A 458 -36.74 28.46 27.35
CA ALA A 458 -37.16 28.54 25.92
C ALA A 458 -36.26 29.33 24.92
N ALA A 459 -36.34 29.24 23.58
CA ALA A 459 -37.05 28.49 22.51
C ALA A 459 -36.29 28.88 21.20
N SER A 460 -36.22 28.15 20.09
CA SER A 460 -37.27 27.60 19.23
C SER A 460 -36.59 26.77 18.13
N ALA A 461 -37.09 25.56 17.85
CA ALA A 461 -36.63 24.73 16.74
C ALA A 461 -37.84 24.07 16.07
N SER A 462 -38.04 24.40 14.80
CA SER A 462 -39.02 23.77 13.92
C SER A 462 -38.45 22.46 13.40
N ALA A 463 -39.10 21.35 13.76
CA ALA A 463 -38.78 20.01 13.30
C ALA A 463 -39.15 19.81 11.81
N ARG A 464 -38.23 19.21 11.04
CA ARG A 464 -38.56 18.41 9.85
C ARG A 464 -37.68 17.15 9.81
N SER A 465 -38.29 16.06 10.26
CA SER A 465 -38.20 14.67 9.78
C SER A 465 -36.96 14.30 8.94
N THR A 466 -36.04 13.57 9.55
CA THR A 466 -34.96 12.83 8.90
C THR A 466 -35.48 11.51 8.32
N SER A 467 -35.57 11.41 6.99
CA SER A 467 -35.64 10.12 6.30
C SER A 467 -34.23 9.68 5.92
N ALA A 468 -33.81 8.51 6.41
CA ALA A 468 -32.58 7.85 6.00
C ALA A 468 -32.68 7.41 4.53
N SER A 469 -32.11 8.20 3.62
CA SER A 469 -31.97 7.82 2.22
C SER A 469 -30.68 7.04 2.04
N LYS A 470 -30.82 5.74 1.72
CA LYS A 470 -29.75 4.96 1.08
C LYS A 470 -29.37 5.69 -0.22
N VAL A 471 -28.15 6.23 -0.27
CA VAL A 471 -27.60 6.82 -1.50
C VAL A 471 -27.25 5.67 -2.45
N ALA A 472 -28.17 5.37 -3.36
CA ALA A 472 -27.85 4.61 -4.56
C ALA A 472 -27.11 5.56 -5.52
N ILE A 473 -25.86 5.27 -5.82
CA ILE A 473 -25.08 5.96 -6.85
C ILE A 473 -25.71 5.58 -8.19
N VAL A 474 -26.50 6.49 -8.75
CA VAL A 474 -27.02 6.39 -10.12
C VAL A 474 -25.93 6.96 -11.04
N ILE A 475 -25.26 6.08 -11.78
CA ILE A 475 -24.35 6.46 -12.87
C ILE A 475 -25.21 6.93 -14.05
N PRO A 476 -25.15 8.20 -14.49
CA PRO A 476 -25.87 8.61 -15.69
C PRO A 476 -25.15 8.05 -16.92
N THR A 477 -25.84 7.22 -17.70
CA THR A 477 -25.44 6.91 -19.06
C THR A 477 -25.84 8.07 -19.97
N THR A 478 -24.93 9.02 -20.18
CA THR A 478 -25.03 9.97 -21.30
C THR A 478 -23.93 9.67 -22.31
N THR A 479 -24.38 9.41 -23.53
CA THR A 479 -23.60 9.03 -24.71
C THR A 479 -22.59 10.11 -25.10
N ALA A 480 -21.39 9.67 -25.50
CA ALA A 480 -20.19 10.46 -25.70
C ALA A 480 -20.14 11.33 -26.98
N GLU A 481 -21.28 11.76 -27.53
CA GLU A 481 -21.32 12.40 -28.86
C GLU A 481 -21.52 13.94 -28.88
N GLU A 482 -21.54 14.64 -27.75
CA GLU A 482 -21.77 16.11 -27.74
C GLU A 482 -20.59 16.98 -27.30
N ILE A 483 -19.35 16.49 -27.31
CA ILE A 483 -18.17 17.28 -26.91
C ILE A 483 -17.14 17.37 -28.02
N VAL A 484 -17.49 17.99 -29.16
CA VAL A 484 -16.49 18.55 -30.10
C VAL A 484 -17.07 19.76 -30.83
N THR A 485 -17.07 20.93 -30.19
CA THR A 485 -17.03 22.22 -30.91
C THR A 485 -16.41 23.31 -30.02
N ALA A 486 -15.08 23.30 -29.88
CA ALA A 486 -14.29 24.50 -29.57
C ALA A 486 -12.79 24.17 -29.74
N GLY A 487 -12.22 24.49 -30.89
CA GLY A 487 -10.78 24.37 -31.13
C GLY A 487 -10.45 24.34 -32.62
N GLY A 488 -9.73 25.35 -33.10
CA GLY A 488 -9.45 25.58 -34.52
C GLY A 488 -8.70 24.44 -35.21
N THR A 489 -9.06 24.20 -36.47
CA THR A 489 -8.45 23.24 -37.39
C THR A 489 -6.99 23.61 -37.75
N PRO A 490 -6.03 22.68 -37.68
CA PRO A 490 -4.71 22.84 -38.32
C PRO A 490 -4.78 22.54 -39.83
N PRO A 491 -3.83 23.04 -40.65
CA PRO A 491 -3.93 22.96 -42.11
C PRO A 491 -3.65 21.55 -42.65
N ALA A 492 -4.42 21.16 -43.66
CA ALA A 492 -4.29 19.89 -44.37
C ALA A 492 -3.04 19.86 -45.26
N SER A 493 -2.25 18.79 -45.19
CA SER A 493 -1.24 18.43 -46.19
C SER A 493 -1.67 17.16 -46.93
N ASN A 494 -1.46 17.17 -48.25
CA ASN A 494 -2.01 16.22 -49.21
C ASN A 494 -1.41 14.81 -49.10
N ASN A 495 -2.29 13.81 -49.27
CA ASN A 495 -2.00 12.39 -49.42
C ASN A 495 -1.23 12.06 -50.72
N THR A 496 -0.20 11.22 -50.60
CA THR A 496 0.18 10.23 -51.61
C THR A 496 0.55 8.90 -50.94
N SER A 497 0.35 7.82 -51.70
CA SER A 497 0.07 6.45 -51.28
C SER A 497 1.24 5.59 -50.80
N SER A 498 0.88 4.59 -49.99
CA SER A 498 1.43 3.23 -49.90
C SER A 498 2.90 3.04 -49.48
N THR A 499 3.11 2.91 -48.18
CA THR A 499 3.88 1.84 -47.49
C THR A 499 3.88 2.19 -46.00
N THR A 500 3.22 1.40 -45.16
CA THR A 500 3.23 1.58 -43.70
C THR A 500 4.62 1.23 -43.16
N SER A 501 5.51 2.21 -43.19
CA SER A 501 6.81 2.17 -42.51
C SER A 501 6.60 2.24 -40.98
N PRO A 502 7.48 1.64 -40.14
CA PRO A 502 7.39 1.67 -38.66
C PRO A 502 7.38 3.08 -38.03
N ALA A 503 7.53 4.13 -38.84
CA ALA A 503 7.64 5.53 -38.44
C ALA A 503 6.35 6.15 -37.84
N LEU A 504 5.19 5.48 -37.94
CA LEU A 504 3.93 5.97 -37.37
C LEU A 504 3.70 5.60 -35.90
N LEU A 505 4.48 4.66 -35.34
CA LEU A 505 4.36 4.21 -33.94
C LEU A 505 5.12 5.09 -32.94
N TYR A 506 6.01 5.96 -33.43
CA TYR A 506 6.86 6.85 -32.63
C TYR A 506 6.67 8.32 -33.04
N HIS A 507 5.44 8.75 -33.28
CA HIS A 507 5.17 10.12 -33.72
C HIS A 507 5.52 11.12 -32.59
N PRO A 508 6.48 12.05 -32.78
CA PRO A 508 7.03 12.91 -31.73
C PRO A 508 6.01 13.85 -31.06
N THR A 509 4.84 14.07 -31.68
CA THR A 509 3.81 14.99 -31.18
C THR A 509 2.76 14.31 -30.29
N CYS A 510 2.73 12.98 -30.21
CA CYS A 510 1.65 12.26 -29.51
C CYS A 510 2.13 11.43 -28.31
N CYS A 511 3.44 11.33 -28.06
CA CYS A 511 4.05 10.61 -26.93
C CYS A 511 3.46 9.21 -26.63
N TYR A 512 2.92 8.54 -27.64
CA TYR A 512 2.43 7.18 -27.54
C TYR A 512 3.62 6.22 -27.50
N PHE A 513 3.54 5.22 -26.63
CA PHE A 513 4.60 4.22 -26.47
C PHE A 513 3.98 2.84 -26.21
N PRO A 514 4.16 1.85 -27.11
CA PRO A 514 3.52 0.56 -26.96
C PRO A 514 4.09 -0.27 -25.81
N PHE A 515 3.29 -1.20 -25.31
CA PHE A 515 3.74 -2.12 -24.27
C PHE A 515 4.70 -3.19 -24.83
N HIS A 516 5.84 -3.37 -24.17
CA HIS A 516 6.87 -4.34 -24.56
C HIS A 516 7.27 -5.24 -23.40
N LEU A 517 7.46 -6.53 -23.71
CA LEU A 517 8.21 -7.44 -22.84
C LEU A 517 9.68 -7.45 -23.24
N VAL A 518 10.57 -7.54 -22.25
CA VAL A 518 12.01 -7.69 -22.48
C VAL A 518 12.48 -8.92 -21.70
N ILE A 519 12.71 -10.03 -22.40
CA ILE A 519 13.03 -11.32 -21.77
C ILE A 519 14.55 -11.44 -21.60
N GLY A 520 14.97 -11.70 -20.36
CA GLY A 520 16.38 -11.95 -20.01
C GLY A 520 17.36 -10.80 -20.30
N PRO A 521 17.07 -9.54 -19.95
CA PRO A 521 18.07 -8.47 -20.07
C PRO A 521 19.23 -8.70 -19.09
N SER A 522 20.41 -8.19 -19.45
CA SER A 522 21.59 -8.21 -18.59
C SER A 522 21.43 -7.26 -17.40
N MET A 523 22.01 -7.61 -16.25
CA MET A 523 22.04 -6.74 -15.06
C MET A 523 22.72 -5.38 -15.32
N GLU A 524 23.56 -5.31 -16.35
CA GLU A 524 24.23 -4.08 -16.74
C GLU A 524 23.37 -3.16 -17.62
N ASP A 525 22.25 -3.66 -18.15
CA ASP A 525 21.40 -2.92 -19.07
C ASP A 525 20.70 -1.75 -18.36
N PRO A 526 20.57 -0.57 -18.99
CA PRO A 526 19.90 0.59 -18.39
C PRO A 526 18.47 0.29 -17.91
N ILE A 527 17.77 -0.63 -18.57
CA ILE A 527 16.41 -1.06 -18.23
C ILE A 527 16.32 -1.72 -16.84
N LEU A 528 17.42 -2.26 -16.31
CA LEU A 528 17.51 -2.82 -14.95
C LEU A 528 18.21 -1.88 -13.95
N LYS A 529 18.85 -0.79 -14.40
CA LYS A 529 19.52 0.17 -13.50
C LYS A 529 18.63 1.32 -13.08
N ASP A 530 17.88 1.87 -14.02
CA ASP A 530 17.00 3.01 -13.78
C ASP A 530 15.56 2.54 -13.59
N GLU A 531 14.75 3.31 -12.85
CA GLU A 531 13.30 3.11 -12.79
C GLU A 531 12.69 3.28 -14.20
N ILE A 532 11.88 2.32 -14.64
CA ILE A 532 11.36 2.32 -16.01
C ILE A 532 10.33 3.44 -16.15
N PHE A 533 9.38 3.51 -15.22
CA PHE A 533 8.33 4.53 -15.21
C PHE A 533 7.63 4.68 -16.59
N GLY A 534 7.25 3.53 -17.15
CA GLY A 534 6.76 3.40 -18.52
C GLY A 534 6.35 1.97 -18.86
N PRO A 535 5.87 1.72 -20.08
CA PRO A 535 5.24 0.47 -20.46
C PRO A 535 6.27 -0.54 -21.01
N LEU A 536 7.40 -0.71 -20.32
CA LEU A 536 8.37 -1.79 -20.57
C LEU A 536 8.34 -2.73 -19.37
N LEU A 537 8.30 -4.04 -19.61
CA LEU A 537 8.32 -5.04 -18.54
C LEU A 537 9.45 -6.06 -18.78
N PRO A 538 10.62 -5.86 -18.14
CA PRO A 538 11.67 -6.86 -18.05
C PRO A 538 11.20 -8.12 -17.34
N VAL A 539 11.59 -9.28 -17.86
CA VAL A 539 11.37 -10.59 -17.24
C VAL A 539 12.73 -11.25 -17.02
N ILE A 540 13.09 -11.39 -15.75
CA ILE A 540 14.32 -12.06 -15.31
C ILE A 540 13.93 -13.46 -14.84
N LEU A 541 14.68 -14.45 -15.33
CA LEU A 541 14.42 -15.85 -15.03
C LEU A 541 15.27 -16.32 -13.87
N TYR A 542 14.70 -17.14 -12.99
CA TYR A 542 15.43 -17.83 -11.92
C TYR A 542 15.14 -19.33 -11.95
N ASP A 543 16.04 -20.11 -11.34
CA ASP A 543 16.04 -21.58 -11.43
C ASP A 543 15.20 -22.22 -10.32
N ASP A 544 13.95 -22.53 -10.68
CA ASP A 544 13.02 -23.29 -9.85
C ASP A 544 12.39 -24.43 -10.66
N ASP A 545 13.15 -25.51 -10.78
CA ASP A 545 12.81 -26.71 -11.56
C ASP A 545 11.91 -27.70 -10.79
N PHE A 546 11.28 -27.27 -9.68
CA PHE A 546 10.46 -28.15 -8.84
C PHE A 546 9.18 -28.56 -9.58
N SER A 547 9.19 -29.74 -10.21
CA SER A 547 7.96 -30.38 -10.67
C SER A 547 7.34 -31.20 -9.54
N ALA A 548 6.01 -31.20 -9.47
CA ALA A 548 5.29 -32.03 -8.50
C ALA A 548 5.60 -33.54 -8.67
N ASP A 549 6.03 -33.96 -9.87
CA ASP A 549 6.48 -35.32 -10.15
C ASP A 549 7.84 -35.64 -9.51
N GLN A 550 8.76 -34.66 -9.43
CA GLN A 550 10.06 -34.85 -8.78
C GLN A 550 9.95 -35.07 -7.27
N ALA A 551 8.91 -34.56 -6.62
CA ALA A 551 8.67 -34.75 -5.17
C ALA A 551 8.29 -36.19 -4.80
N LEU A 552 7.75 -36.98 -5.75
CA LEU A 552 7.41 -38.38 -5.56
C LEU A 552 8.55 -39.33 -5.98
N GLU A 553 9.41 -38.91 -6.91
CA GLU A 553 10.58 -39.68 -7.37
C GLU A 553 11.85 -39.46 -6.53
N THR A 554 11.86 -38.43 -5.66
CA THR A 554 13.00 -38.13 -4.76
C THR A 554 13.14 -39.06 -3.56
N GLU A 555 12.31 -40.09 -3.40
CA GLU A 555 12.63 -41.14 -2.42
C GLU A 555 13.78 -42.05 -2.87
N ARG A 556 14.29 -41.94 -4.12
CA ARG A 556 15.36 -42.84 -4.55
C ARG A 556 16.64 -42.29 -5.14
N ASN A 557 16.75 -41.13 -5.82
CA ASN A 557 18.05 -40.74 -6.44
C ASN A 557 18.28 -39.25 -6.86
N SER A 558 17.82 -38.20 -6.14
CA SER A 558 18.28 -36.80 -6.40
C SER A 558 18.21 -35.78 -5.23
N VAL A 559 19.26 -35.76 -4.40
CA VAL A 559 20.11 -34.65 -3.87
C VAL A 559 19.59 -33.32 -3.24
N GLU A 560 18.38 -32.77 -3.44
CA GLU A 560 17.99 -31.47 -2.79
C GLU A 560 16.80 -31.61 -1.82
N THR A 561 16.94 -31.19 -0.55
CA THR A 561 15.81 -31.18 0.40
C THR A 561 14.92 -29.95 0.22
N ALA A 562 13.67 -30.00 0.71
CA ALA A 562 12.77 -28.85 0.69
C ALA A 562 13.34 -27.62 1.44
N SER A 563 14.16 -27.85 2.47
CA SER A 563 14.87 -26.79 3.19
C SER A 563 15.98 -26.18 2.33
N ASP A 564 16.76 -27.00 1.64
CA ASP A 564 17.84 -26.54 0.75
C ASP A 564 17.27 -25.72 -0.41
N ARG A 565 16.17 -26.17 -1.02
CA ARG A 565 15.43 -25.42 -2.05
C ARG A 565 14.98 -24.06 -1.52
N LEU A 566 14.36 -24.03 -0.33
CA LEU A 566 13.85 -22.80 0.27
C LEU A 566 14.98 -21.79 0.51
N GLU A 567 16.10 -22.23 1.09
CA GLU A 567 17.26 -21.39 1.36
C GLU A 567 17.87 -20.86 0.06
N ARG A 568 18.09 -21.75 -0.94
CA ARG A 568 18.64 -21.37 -2.24
C ARG A 568 17.76 -20.37 -2.97
N LEU A 569 16.46 -20.67 -3.15
CA LEU A 569 15.53 -19.82 -3.91
C LEU A 569 15.33 -18.47 -3.24
N SER A 570 15.13 -18.45 -1.93
CA SER A 570 14.95 -17.20 -1.22
C SER A 570 16.22 -16.34 -1.32
N ALA A 571 17.42 -16.95 -1.24
CA ALA A 571 18.69 -16.23 -1.36
C ALA A 571 18.93 -15.71 -2.78
N GLU A 572 18.61 -16.50 -3.80
CA GLU A 572 18.67 -16.11 -5.21
C GLU A 572 17.72 -14.92 -5.49
N ILE A 573 16.45 -15.04 -5.11
CA ILE A 573 15.44 -13.99 -5.29
C ILE A 573 15.86 -12.71 -4.56
N ALA A 574 16.24 -12.80 -3.29
CA ALA A 574 16.69 -11.63 -2.53
C ALA A 574 17.97 -11.02 -3.12
N GLY A 575 18.90 -11.86 -3.59
CA GLY A 575 20.12 -11.44 -4.27
C GLY A 575 19.84 -10.66 -5.55
N LEU A 576 18.92 -11.14 -6.39
CA LEU A 576 18.48 -10.45 -7.61
C LEU A 576 17.85 -9.10 -7.28
N ILE A 577 16.97 -9.04 -6.26
CA ILE A 577 16.36 -7.79 -5.83
C ILE A 577 17.43 -6.80 -5.36
N HIS A 578 18.37 -7.23 -4.51
CA HIS A 578 19.42 -6.36 -3.99
C HIS A 578 20.38 -5.85 -5.07
N GLN A 579 20.66 -6.63 -6.11
CA GLN A 579 21.47 -6.20 -7.24
C GLN A 579 20.78 -5.12 -8.07
N ILE A 580 19.46 -5.20 -8.22
CA ILE A 580 18.65 -4.27 -9.03
C ILE A 580 18.29 -3.01 -8.24
N HIS A 581 17.69 -3.17 -7.06
CA HIS A 581 17.31 -2.08 -6.17
C HIS A 581 17.13 -2.59 -4.73
N ASP A 582 18.00 -2.15 -3.83
CA ASP A 582 18.09 -2.64 -2.45
C ASP A 582 16.90 -2.28 -1.54
N SER A 583 16.09 -1.30 -1.94
CA SER A 583 15.02 -0.73 -1.10
C SER A 583 13.80 -0.25 -1.91
N PRO A 584 13.13 -1.12 -2.67
CA PRO A 584 12.00 -0.73 -3.52
C PRO A 584 10.80 -0.26 -2.70
N LEU A 585 9.94 0.53 -3.33
CA LEU A 585 8.73 1.03 -2.68
C LEU A 585 7.78 -0.14 -2.36
N ASN A 586 7.60 -1.05 -3.31
CA ASN A 586 6.73 -2.22 -3.17
C ASN A 586 7.42 -3.49 -3.66
N THR A 587 7.07 -4.61 -3.01
CA THR A 587 7.38 -5.97 -3.45
C THR A 587 6.08 -6.71 -3.72
N TYR A 588 5.94 -7.30 -4.90
CA TYR A 588 4.77 -8.09 -5.26
C TYR A 588 5.13 -9.56 -5.34
N VAL A 589 4.32 -10.42 -4.72
CA VAL A 589 4.49 -11.87 -4.84
C VAL A 589 3.21 -12.51 -5.37
N PHE A 590 3.35 -13.39 -6.35
CA PHE A 590 2.26 -14.10 -7.00
C PHE A 590 2.48 -15.60 -6.81
N GLY A 591 1.60 -16.25 -6.05
CA GLY A 591 1.75 -17.63 -5.61
C GLY A 591 1.21 -17.86 -4.19
N TYR A 592 1.39 -19.09 -3.69
CA TYR A 592 0.82 -19.56 -2.42
C TYR A 592 1.83 -20.33 -1.54
N ASP A 593 3.10 -20.45 -1.94
CA ASP A 593 4.18 -21.05 -1.14
C ASP A 593 4.54 -20.12 0.03
N GLU A 594 3.79 -20.25 1.13
CA GLU A 594 3.94 -19.43 2.35
C GLU A 594 5.33 -19.55 2.98
N ALA A 595 6.01 -20.68 2.82
CA ALA A 595 7.36 -20.87 3.33
C ALA A 595 8.34 -19.98 2.56
N LEU A 596 8.28 -19.99 1.22
CA LEU A 596 9.10 -19.14 0.36
C LEU A 596 8.75 -17.66 0.51
N ILE A 597 7.46 -17.31 0.59
CA ILE A 597 7.02 -15.94 0.85
C ILE A 597 7.60 -15.42 2.17
N SER A 598 7.52 -16.22 3.24
CA SER A 598 8.07 -15.86 4.55
C SER A 598 9.59 -15.71 4.52
N ALA A 599 10.30 -16.60 3.82
CA ALA A 599 11.75 -16.52 3.67
C ALA A 599 12.20 -15.26 2.89
N VAL A 600 11.54 -14.97 1.75
CA VAL A 600 11.80 -13.74 0.97
C VAL A 600 11.52 -12.48 1.80
N LYS A 601 10.41 -12.47 2.57
CA LYS A 601 10.07 -11.38 3.48
C LYS A 601 11.13 -11.12 4.56
N GLN A 602 11.82 -12.16 5.02
CA GLN A 602 12.87 -12.02 6.04
C GLN A 602 14.19 -11.51 5.45
N MET A 603 14.46 -11.78 4.17
CA MET A 603 15.74 -11.45 3.54
C MET A 603 15.76 -10.15 2.76
N HIS A 604 14.59 -9.58 2.45
CA HIS A 604 14.49 -8.32 1.72
C HIS A 604 13.55 -7.33 2.42
N GLN A 605 13.86 -6.03 2.31
CA GLN A 605 13.05 -4.94 2.85
C GLN A 605 12.48 -4.08 1.73
N SER A 606 11.18 -3.79 1.80
CA SER A 606 10.49 -2.82 0.93
C SER A 606 9.54 -1.94 1.76
N GLY A 607 9.02 -0.87 1.16
CA GLY A 607 7.99 -0.03 1.80
C GLY A 607 6.74 -0.83 2.17
N ALA A 608 6.27 -1.65 1.22
CA ALA A 608 5.23 -2.65 1.43
C ALA A 608 5.46 -3.93 0.63
N MET A 609 4.74 -4.98 1.01
CA MET A 609 4.73 -6.27 0.32
C MET A 609 3.29 -6.74 0.13
N MET A 610 2.91 -7.06 -1.10
CA MET A 610 1.55 -7.47 -1.46
C MET A 610 1.56 -8.82 -2.16
N GLN A 611 0.72 -9.72 -1.69
CA GLN A 611 0.51 -11.04 -2.29
C GLN A 611 -0.71 -11.01 -3.21
N ASN A 612 -0.56 -11.44 -4.47
CA ASN A 612 -1.63 -11.66 -5.45
C ASN A 612 -2.53 -10.43 -5.78
N ALA A 613 -2.27 -9.25 -5.22
CA ALA A 613 -3.17 -8.10 -5.22
C ALA A 613 -2.41 -6.76 -5.21
N PRO A 614 -1.66 -6.44 -6.28
CA PRO A 614 -0.67 -5.37 -6.24
C PRO A 614 -1.30 -3.95 -6.21
N LEU A 615 -2.52 -3.78 -6.75
CA LEU A 615 -3.20 -2.47 -6.89
C LEU A 615 -3.85 -1.96 -5.58
N PHE A 616 -4.16 -2.83 -4.62
CA PHE A 616 -5.08 -2.51 -3.53
C PHE A 616 -4.46 -1.69 -2.39
N TYR A 617 -3.13 -1.62 -2.32
CA TYR A 617 -2.43 -1.01 -1.19
C TYR A 617 -2.62 0.51 -1.11
N PHE A 618 -2.56 1.23 -2.23
CA PHE A 618 -2.64 2.71 -2.25
C PHE A 618 -3.98 3.24 -1.73
N GLY A 619 -5.09 2.61 -2.13
CA GLY A 619 -6.43 2.99 -1.68
C GLY A 619 -6.78 2.50 -0.27
N HIS A 620 -5.88 1.81 0.43
CA HIS A 620 -6.16 1.23 1.73
C HIS A 620 -5.70 2.16 2.86
N GLU A 621 -6.56 3.10 3.26
CA GLU A 621 -6.25 4.17 4.23
C GLU A 621 -5.83 3.70 5.63
N ASN A 622 -6.11 2.43 5.97
CA ASN A 622 -5.69 1.84 7.25
C ASN A 622 -4.29 1.22 7.20
N LEU A 623 -3.58 1.32 6.08
CA LEU A 623 -2.18 0.90 5.96
C LEU A 623 -1.28 2.13 5.76
N PRO A 624 -0.10 2.14 6.39
CA PRO A 624 0.83 3.27 6.27
C PRO A 624 1.50 3.24 4.90
N PHE A 625 1.21 4.22 4.03
CA PHE A 625 1.87 4.33 2.74
C PHE A 625 3.24 4.99 2.89
N GLY A 626 4.29 4.44 2.27
CA GLY A 626 5.60 5.08 2.22
C GLY A 626 6.78 4.13 2.01
N GLY A 627 7.85 4.66 1.42
CA GLY A 627 9.06 3.90 1.11
C GLY A 627 10.04 3.71 2.27
N ILE A 628 11.19 3.14 1.96
CA ILE A 628 12.33 3.03 2.88
C ILE A 628 13.63 3.38 2.13
N ARG A 629 14.56 4.05 2.80
CA ARG A 629 15.87 4.42 2.24
C ARG A 629 15.73 5.12 0.87
N ARG A 630 16.12 4.47 -0.24
CA ARG A 630 16.13 5.07 -1.58
C ARG A 630 14.73 5.24 -2.18
N SER A 631 13.76 4.44 -1.73
CA SER A 631 12.34 4.64 -2.07
C SER A 631 11.61 5.63 -1.16
N GLY A 632 12.26 6.13 -0.10
CA GLY A 632 11.67 7.18 0.73
C GLY A 632 11.82 7.05 2.23
N CYS A 633 11.17 7.95 2.96
CA CYS A 633 11.06 7.94 4.41
C CYS A 633 9.80 8.70 4.88
N GLY A 634 9.30 8.35 6.07
CA GLY A 634 8.01 8.83 6.58
C GLY A 634 6.85 7.98 6.09
N ARG A 635 5.64 8.26 6.60
CA ARG A 635 4.40 7.58 6.17
C ARG A 635 3.28 8.58 5.94
N VAL A 636 2.48 8.35 4.92
CA VAL A 636 1.29 9.15 4.57
C VAL A 636 0.03 8.29 4.60
N HIS A 637 -1.08 8.89 4.19
CA HIS A 637 -2.46 8.37 4.23
C HIS A 637 -3.07 8.28 5.62
N GLY A 638 -4.34 8.66 5.71
CA GLY A 638 -5.19 8.50 6.89
C GLY A 638 -4.52 8.97 8.18
N ARG A 639 -4.64 8.15 9.23
CA ARG A 639 -4.03 8.42 10.53
C ARG A 639 -2.51 8.54 10.46
N PHE A 640 -1.83 7.78 9.60
CA PHE A 640 -0.37 7.78 9.55
C PHE A 640 0.18 9.11 9.03
N GLY A 641 -0.43 9.68 7.99
CA GLY A 641 -0.11 11.04 7.55
C GLY A 641 -0.39 12.08 8.63
N PHE A 642 -1.54 11.99 9.32
CA PHE A 642 -1.85 12.87 10.44
C PHE A 642 -0.78 12.84 11.53
N GLU A 643 -0.31 11.64 11.91
CA GLU A 643 0.75 11.46 12.89
C GLU A 643 2.10 11.99 12.38
N GLU A 644 2.42 11.76 11.10
CA GLU A 644 3.66 12.20 10.46
C GLU A 644 3.77 13.73 10.43
N LEU A 645 2.66 14.46 10.21
CA LEU A 645 2.63 15.92 10.21
C LEU A 645 2.29 16.54 11.58
N SER A 646 2.35 15.75 12.65
CA SER A 646 2.14 16.20 14.03
C SER A 646 3.34 15.89 14.93
N TYR A 647 3.51 16.67 16.00
CA TYR A 647 4.39 16.33 17.11
C TYR A 647 3.61 15.55 18.18
N LYS A 648 4.13 14.40 18.58
CA LYS A 648 3.63 13.64 19.74
C LYS A 648 4.16 14.28 21.02
N ARG A 649 3.39 15.19 21.61
CA ARG A 649 3.76 15.85 22.87
C ARG A 649 3.40 14.96 24.04
N SER A 650 4.40 14.58 24.83
CA SER A 650 4.22 13.73 26.01
C SER A 650 3.77 14.53 27.23
N PHE A 651 2.79 14.00 27.94
CA PHE A 651 2.29 14.53 29.19
C PHE A 651 2.38 13.49 30.30
N PHE A 652 2.82 13.95 31.46
CA PHE A 652 2.79 13.18 32.68
C PHE A 652 2.22 14.05 33.79
N ARG A 653 1.18 13.55 34.46
CA ARG A 653 0.59 14.23 35.62
C ARG A 653 0.73 13.34 36.83
N TYR A 654 1.49 13.81 37.81
CA TYR A 654 1.52 13.20 39.13
C TYR A 654 0.31 13.68 39.94
N ARG A 655 -0.60 12.77 40.29
CA ARG A 655 -1.95 13.14 40.80
C ARG A 655 -1.92 13.72 42.21
N GLN A 656 -0.93 13.34 43.01
CA GLN A 656 -0.76 13.80 44.40
C GLN A 656 0.72 13.88 44.73
N VAL A 657 1.19 14.99 45.30
CA VAL A 657 2.51 15.04 45.94
C VAL A 657 2.43 14.14 47.18
N LEU A 658 3.01 12.95 47.09
CA LEU A 658 3.05 12.04 48.23
C LEU A 658 4.03 12.58 49.28
N PRO A 659 3.78 12.32 50.58
CA PRO A 659 4.83 12.40 51.58
C PRO A 659 6.04 11.59 51.14
N LYS A 660 7.26 12.11 51.35
CA LYS A 660 8.53 11.48 50.95
C LYS A 660 8.68 10.00 51.36
N GLN A 661 7.95 9.56 52.39
CA GLN A 661 7.95 8.16 52.85
C GLN A 661 7.15 7.19 51.95
N LEU A 662 6.28 7.70 51.07
CA LEU A 662 5.42 6.94 50.16
C LEU A 662 5.89 6.99 48.71
N GLU A 663 6.96 7.74 48.41
CA GLU A 663 7.63 7.67 47.11
C GLU A 663 8.31 6.30 46.97
N LEU A 664 7.91 5.55 45.94
CA LEU A 664 8.45 4.21 45.65
C LEU A 664 9.91 4.27 45.19
N LEU A 665 10.32 5.40 44.62
CA LEU A 665 11.68 5.61 44.17
C LEU A 665 12.56 5.97 45.38
N PRO A 666 13.74 5.35 45.53
CA PRO A 666 14.70 5.80 46.52
C PRO A 666 15.03 7.28 46.27
N PRO A 667 15.36 8.07 47.31
CA PRO A 667 15.91 9.39 47.11
C PRO A 667 17.17 9.28 46.22
N ILE A 668 17.05 9.71 44.97
CA ILE A 668 18.18 9.95 44.04
C ILE A 668 18.88 11.28 44.41
N GLN A 669 18.40 11.94 45.45
CA GLN A 669 18.94 13.21 45.91
C GLN A 669 20.09 12.99 46.91
N PRO A 670 21.18 13.75 46.79
CA PRO A 670 22.21 13.82 47.82
C PRO A 670 21.64 14.26 49.19
N PRO A 671 22.29 13.88 50.32
CA PRO A 671 23.49 13.06 50.39
C PRO A 671 23.19 11.59 50.11
N PHE A 672 24.02 10.96 49.27
CA PHE A 672 23.94 9.53 49.01
C PHE A 672 24.48 8.77 50.22
N ASP A 673 23.65 8.56 51.23
CA ASP A 673 24.00 7.73 52.37
C ASP A 673 24.17 6.27 51.92
N THR A 674 25.43 5.84 51.87
CA THR A 674 25.82 4.47 51.50
C THR A 674 25.19 3.40 52.39
N GLY A 675 24.76 3.75 53.62
CA GLY A 675 24.06 2.84 54.53
C GLY A 675 22.63 2.51 54.10
N PHE A 676 21.89 3.49 53.59
CA PHE A 676 20.53 3.31 53.06
C PHE A 676 20.54 2.58 51.72
N LEU A 677 21.43 2.98 50.80
CA LEU A 677 21.57 2.36 49.48
C LEU A 677 22.02 0.90 49.56
N LYS A 678 22.94 0.53 50.46
CA LYS A 678 23.35 -0.88 50.67
C LYS A 678 22.20 -1.77 51.17
N LYS A 679 21.25 -1.24 51.92
CA LYS A 679 20.09 -2.00 52.44
C LYS A 679 18.92 -2.05 51.45
N LEU A 680 18.70 -0.98 50.68
CA LEU A 680 17.55 -0.87 49.79
C LEU A 680 17.84 -1.36 48.36
N ALA A 681 19.07 -1.25 47.86
CA ALA A 681 19.42 -1.68 46.49
C ALA A 681 19.08 -3.15 46.20
N PRO A 682 19.35 -4.13 47.09
CA PRO A 682 18.97 -5.54 46.84
C PRO A 682 17.45 -5.74 46.86
N VAL A 683 16.73 -4.91 47.62
CA VAL A 683 15.27 -4.96 47.70
C VAL A 683 14.69 -4.37 46.44
N LEU A 684 15.04 -3.13 46.06
CA LEU A 684 14.60 -2.45 44.84
C LEU A 684 14.94 -3.22 43.56
N LEU A 685 16.16 -3.75 43.43
CA LEU A 685 16.50 -4.61 42.29
C LEU A 685 15.64 -5.87 42.26
N LYS A 686 15.27 -6.44 43.41
CA LYS A 686 14.32 -7.55 43.45
C LYS A 686 12.89 -7.08 43.18
N THR A 687 12.41 -5.98 43.76
CA THR A 687 11.04 -5.52 43.53
C THR A 687 10.82 -5.13 42.08
N VAL A 688 11.74 -4.43 41.42
CA VAL A 688 11.63 -4.08 39.99
C VAL A 688 11.73 -5.33 39.12
N ARG A 689 12.66 -6.25 39.40
CA ARG A 689 12.86 -7.49 38.63
C ARG A 689 11.74 -8.53 38.83
N TYR A 690 11.00 -8.47 39.93
CA TYR A 690 9.93 -9.43 40.26
C TYR A 690 8.51 -8.85 40.21
N LEU A 691 8.26 -7.56 40.44
CA LEU A 691 6.91 -6.97 40.35
C LEU A 691 6.45 -6.75 38.91
N ALA A 692 7.34 -6.42 37.98
CA ALA A 692 6.97 -6.28 36.57
C ALA A 692 6.47 -7.63 35.98
N PRO A 693 7.16 -8.77 36.20
CA PRO A 693 6.63 -10.08 35.83
C PRO A 693 5.43 -10.51 36.65
N VAL A 694 5.34 -10.18 37.95
CA VAL A 694 4.19 -10.59 38.78
C VAL A 694 2.93 -9.81 38.40
N ARG A 695 3.00 -8.52 38.08
CA ARG A 695 1.84 -7.78 37.56
C ARG A 695 1.46 -8.29 36.16
N ALA A 696 2.43 -8.50 35.27
CA ALA A 696 2.16 -9.07 33.95
C ALA A 696 1.61 -10.51 34.03
N TRP A 697 2.13 -11.33 34.94
CA TRP A 697 1.68 -12.70 35.20
C TRP A 697 0.31 -12.70 35.87
N TRP A 698 0.05 -11.85 36.84
CA TRP A 698 -1.23 -11.76 37.53
C TRP A 698 -2.33 -11.22 36.59
N THR A 699 -2.05 -10.18 35.82
CA THR A 699 -2.97 -9.68 34.79
C THR A 699 -3.18 -10.73 33.70
N ARG A 700 -2.13 -11.41 33.22
CA ARG A 700 -2.28 -12.53 32.27
C ARG A 700 -2.97 -13.75 32.87
N TRP A 701 -2.82 -14.04 34.15
CA TRP A 701 -3.43 -15.19 34.82
C TRP A 701 -4.91 -14.95 35.11
N VAL A 702 -5.26 -13.75 35.56
CA VAL A 702 -6.66 -13.34 35.72
C VAL A 702 -7.35 -13.28 34.35
N LEU A 703 -6.71 -12.71 33.33
CA LEU A 703 -7.30 -12.59 32.00
C LEU A 703 -7.30 -13.91 31.21
N ARG A 704 -6.19 -14.67 31.17
CA ARG A 704 -6.15 -15.99 30.48
C ARG A 704 -6.92 -17.06 31.24
N GLY A 705 -6.96 -17.02 32.56
CA GLY A 705 -7.83 -17.91 33.35
C GLY A 705 -9.31 -17.64 33.06
N ALA A 706 -9.70 -16.36 33.01
CA ALA A 706 -11.06 -16.00 32.59
C ALA A 706 -11.35 -16.40 31.13
N PHE A 707 -10.37 -16.30 30.23
CA PHE A 707 -10.54 -16.67 28.82
C PHE A 707 -10.55 -18.19 28.57
N ALA A 708 -9.73 -18.96 29.29
CA ALA A 708 -9.70 -20.42 29.22
C ALA A 708 -10.96 -21.05 29.82
N ASP A 709 -11.46 -20.51 30.94
CA ASP A 709 -12.73 -20.93 31.52
C ASP A 709 -13.92 -20.63 30.57
N LEU A 710 -13.85 -19.53 29.79
CA LEU A 710 -14.82 -19.20 28.73
C LEU A 710 -14.73 -20.16 27.52
N GLN A 711 -13.54 -20.68 27.21
CA GLN A 711 -13.33 -21.68 26.14
C GLN A 711 -13.81 -23.07 26.55
N GLU A 712 -13.51 -23.55 27.77
CA GLU A 712 -13.95 -24.86 28.27
C GLU A 712 -15.47 -24.97 28.45
N LEU A 713 -16.15 -23.84 28.68
CA LEU A 713 -17.61 -23.79 28.77
C LEU A 713 -18.32 -23.64 27.42
N GLY A 714 -17.60 -23.81 26.30
CA GLY A 714 -18.18 -23.88 24.95
C GLY A 714 -18.62 -22.53 24.38
N LEU A 715 -18.16 -21.40 24.93
CA LEU A 715 -18.54 -20.04 24.48
C LEU A 715 -17.55 -19.40 23.50
N ALA A 716 -16.65 -20.18 22.91
CA ALA A 716 -15.68 -19.69 21.93
C ALA A 716 -15.90 -20.29 20.54
N ALA A 717 -16.91 -19.79 19.82
CA ALA A 717 -16.72 -19.54 18.39
C ALA A 717 -16.25 -18.09 18.27
N PHE A 718 -14.95 -17.87 18.41
CA PHE A 718 -14.32 -16.55 18.30
C PHE A 718 -13.40 -16.54 17.09
N ASN A 719 -14.00 -16.34 15.91
CA ASN A 719 -13.29 -15.92 14.69
C ASN A 719 -14.06 -14.72 14.11
N GLY A 720 -13.52 -13.52 14.27
CA GLY A 720 -13.97 -12.32 13.55
C GLY A 720 -15.15 -11.55 14.17
N GLY A 721 -14.82 -10.47 14.89
CA GLY A 721 -15.61 -9.24 15.11
C GLY A 721 -17.15 -9.27 15.10
N SER A 722 -17.79 -9.55 16.25
CA SER A 722 -19.06 -8.92 16.69
C SER A 722 -19.42 -9.44 18.10
N TRP A 723 -19.79 -8.55 19.03
CA TRP A 723 -20.06 -8.88 20.45
C TRP A 723 -21.52 -9.23 20.79
N SER A 724 -22.44 -9.33 19.82
CA SER A 724 -23.88 -9.28 20.13
C SER A 724 -24.65 -10.61 20.22
N SER A 725 -24.08 -11.78 19.91
CA SER A 725 -24.88 -13.03 19.77
C SER A 725 -24.55 -14.20 20.71
N GLY A 726 -23.42 -14.21 21.42
CA GLY A 726 -23.00 -15.37 22.22
C GLY A 726 -23.67 -15.52 23.60
N LEU A 727 -24.17 -14.42 24.17
CA LEU A 727 -24.70 -14.39 25.53
C LEU A 727 -26.19 -14.73 25.65
N THR A 728 -26.91 -15.03 24.56
CA THR A 728 -28.35 -15.32 24.60
C THR A 728 -28.67 -16.82 24.63
N GLY A 729 -27.75 -17.70 24.21
CA GLY A 729 -27.99 -19.15 24.09
C GLY A 729 -27.58 -20.04 25.28
N ALA A 730 -26.79 -19.56 26.24
CA ALA A 730 -26.35 -20.37 27.38
C ALA A 730 -27.43 -20.50 28.47
N ALA A 731 -27.65 -21.71 28.99
CA ALA A 731 -28.59 -21.98 30.09
C ALA A 731 -28.32 -21.07 31.32
N PRO A 732 -29.35 -20.54 32.01
CA PRO A 732 -29.19 -19.58 33.11
C PRO A 732 -28.27 -20.06 34.24
N SER A 733 -28.25 -21.37 34.50
CA SER A 733 -27.41 -22.03 35.51
C SER A 733 -25.90 -21.91 35.22
N ASN A 734 -25.50 -21.93 33.95
CA ASN A 734 -24.10 -21.80 33.55
C ASN A 734 -23.62 -20.35 33.63
N ARG A 735 -24.47 -19.37 33.31
CA ARG A 735 -24.13 -17.94 33.46
C ARG A 735 -23.92 -17.56 34.92
N MET A 736 -24.78 -18.05 35.81
CA MET A 736 -24.63 -17.87 37.26
C MET A 736 -23.34 -18.51 37.78
N ARG A 737 -22.98 -19.72 37.32
CA ARG A 737 -21.71 -20.37 37.72
C ARG A 737 -20.48 -19.60 37.23
N VAL A 738 -20.45 -19.14 35.98
CA VAL A 738 -19.34 -18.31 35.46
C VAL A 738 -19.21 -17.01 36.23
N PHE A 739 -20.32 -16.31 36.45
CA PHE A 739 -20.32 -15.06 37.22
C PHE A 739 -19.90 -15.30 38.67
N THR A 740 -20.34 -16.41 39.28
CA THR A 740 -19.98 -16.78 40.66
C THR A 740 -18.51 -17.13 40.78
N VAL A 741 -17.94 -17.91 39.85
CA VAL A 741 -16.50 -18.25 39.85
C VAL A 741 -15.65 -17.02 39.57
N PHE A 742 -16.06 -16.16 38.64
CA PHE A 742 -15.39 -14.89 38.37
C PHE A 742 -15.42 -13.96 39.60
N LEU A 743 -16.58 -13.82 40.24
CA LEU A 743 -16.76 -13.02 41.45
C LEU A 743 -15.98 -13.60 42.63
N LEU A 744 -15.96 -14.92 42.82
CA LEU A 744 -15.14 -15.59 43.83
C LEU A 744 -13.65 -15.37 43.59
N LYS A 745 -13.17 -15.47 42.34
CA LYS A 745 -11.76 -15.19 41.99
C LYS A 745 -11.41 -13.72 42.24
N LEU A 746 -12.33 -12.78 41.95
CA LEU A 746 -12.19 -11.36 42.26
C LEU A 746 -12.19 -11.07 43.76
N LEU A 747 -13.08 -11.71 44.53
CA LEU A 747 -13.19 -11.56 45.98
C LEU A 747 -12.02 -12.21 46.71
N LEU A 748 -11.54 -13.37 46.27
CA LEU A 748 -10.32 -13.99 46.80
C LEU A 748 -9.10 -13.11 46.50
N SER A 749 -9.04 -12.54 45.30
CA SER A 749 -7.99 -11.62 44.87
C SER A 749 -8.01 -10.33 45.70
N TRP A 750 -9.18 -9.72 45.87
CA TRP A 750 -9.38 -8.58 46.76
C TRP A 750 -8.97 -8.95 48.17
N TYR A 751 -9.46 -10.06 48.72
CA TYR A 751 -9.15 -10.52 50.07
C TYR A 751 -7.66 -10.74 50.28
N LEU A 752 -6.95 -11.34 49.32
CA LEU A 752 -5.50 -11.51 49.37
C LEU A 752 -4.79 -10.15 49.35
N VAL A 753 -5.19 -9.23 48.48
CA VAL A 753 -4.63 -7.88 48.39
C VAL A 753 -4.88 -7.10 49.68
N GLU A 754 -6.10 -7.13 50.23
CA GLU A 754 -6.47 -6.49 51.50
C GLU A 754 -5.70 -7.09 52.69
N ARG A 755 -5.51 -8.42 52.74
CA ARG A 755 -4.67 -9.07 53.76
C ARG A 755 -3.21 -8.68 53.63
N VAL A 756 -2.69 -8.63 52.41
CA VAL A 756 -1.32 -8.18 52.14
C VAL A 756 -1.16 -6.72 52.55
N LEU A 757 -2.10 -5.85 52.19
CA LEU A 757 -2.10 -4.43 52.58
C LEU A 757 -2.23 -4.25 54.09
N ARG A 758 -3.06 -5.05 54.79
CA ARG A 758 -3.19 -5.02 56.26
C ARG A 758 -1.93 -5.52 56.96
N VAL A 759 -1.32 -6.59 56.47
CA VAL A 759 -0.03 -7.08 56.97
C VAL A 759 1.03 -6.00 56.75
N LEU A 760 1.13 -5.40 55.56
CA LEU A 760 2.09 -4.34 55.27
C LEU A 760 1.88 -3.07 56.12
N ARG A 761 0.63 -2.67 56.41
CA ARG A 761 0.30 -1.53 57.28
C ARG A 761 0.73 -1.72 58.74
N GLY A 762 0.96 -2.95 59.20
CA GLY A 762 1.37 -3.26 60.57
C GLY A 762 2.87 -3.42 60.82
N LEU A 763 3.71 -3.40 59.76
CA LEU A 763 5.14 -3.71 59.87
C LEU A 763 5.94 -2.42 60.06
N LYS A 764 6.59 -2.27 61.22
CA LYS A 764 7.32 -1.04 61.60
C LYS A 764 8.81 -1.08 61.26
N THR A 765 9.33 -2.22 60.82
CA THR A 765 10.76 -2.40 60.53
C THR A 765 11.00 -3.20 59.25
N GLY A 766 12.08 -2.88 58.52
CA GLY A 766 12.42 -3.55 57.25
C GLY A 766 12.63 -5.08 57.38
N ARG A 767 13.00 -5.58 58.56
CA ARG A 767 13.12 -7.02 58.85
C ARG A 767 11.77 -7.73 58.82
N GLN A 768 10.73 -7.08 59.33
CA GLN A 768 9.36 -7.62 59.37
C GLN A 768 8.74 -7.66 57.97
N ILE A 769 9.00 -6.64 57.15
CA ILE A 769 8.61 -6.60 55.73
C ILE A 769 9.29 -7.72 54.94
N LEU A 770 10.59 -7.93 55.14
CA LEU A 770 11.34 -8.99 54.46
C LEU A 770 10.89 -10.40 54.89
N GLY A 771 10.52 -10.58 56.16
CA GLY A 771 9.93 -11.82 56.68
C GLY A 771 8.55 -12.12 56.08
N ALA A 772 7.69 -11.11 55.98
CA ALA A 772 6.37 -11.24 55.34
C ALA A 772 6.51 -11.59 53.85
N ILE A 773 7.40 -10.90 53.12
CA ILE A 773 7.66 -11.20 51.69
C ILE A 773 8.15 -12.64 51.52
N ARG A 774 9.07 -13.13 52.37
CA ARG A 774 9.55 -14.52 52.33
C ARG A 774 8.44 -15.54 52.61
N TYR A 775 7.59 -15.28 53.61
CA TYR A 775 6.45 -16.13 53.94
C TYR A 775 5.44 -16.22 52.79
N TYR A 776 5.12 -15.09 52.15
CA TYR A 776 4.24 -15.08 50.99
C TYR A 776 4.87 -15.71 49.74
N PHE A 777 6.19 -15.60 49.55
CA PHE A 777 6.91 -16.35 48.51
C PHE A 777 6.82 -17.87 48.72
N ALA A 778 7.00 -18.33 49.95
CA ALA A 778 6.86 -19.75 50.30
C ALA A 778 5.41 -20.22 50.10
N ALA A 779 4.42 -19.43 50.49
CA ALA A 779 3.00 -19.72 50.23
C ALA A 779 2.67 -19.75 48.73
N GLY A 780 3.24 -18.84 47.94
CA GLY A 780 3.08 -18.81 46.49
C GLY A 780 3.77 -19.99 45.78
N GLN A 781 4.88 -20.50 46.32
CA GLN A 781 5.51 -21.74 45.82
C GLN A 781 4.70 -22.99 46.22
N HIS A 782 4.15 -23.04 47.44
CA HIS A 782 3.25 -24.10 47.87
C HIS A 782 1.95 -24.16 47.04
N LEU A 783 1.43 -23.01 46.61
CA LEU A 783 0.29 -22.93 45.69
C LEU A 783 0.64 -23.37 44.26
N ARG A 784 1.92 -23.31 43.86
CA ARG A 784 2.38 -23.88 42.57
C ARG A 784 2.57 -25.39 42.63
N SER A 785 2.92 -25.96 43.78
CA SER A 785 3.04 -27.42 43.95
C SER A 785 1.71 -28.13 44.18
N LEU A 786 0.65 -27.38 44.49
CA LEU A 786 -0.74 -27.85 44.56
C LEU A 786 -1.43 -27.90 43.19
N LYS A 787 -0.72 -27.53 42.12
CA LYS A 787 -1.14 -27.58 40.72
C LYS A 787 -0.38 -28.70 40.02
#